data_AF-A0AAV6VN75-F1
#
_entry.id   AF-A0AAV6VN75-F1
#
_cell.length_a   1.000
_cell.length_b   1.000
_cell.length_c   1.000
_cell.angle_alpha   90.00
_cell.angle_beta   90.00
_cell.angle_gamma   90.00
#
_symmetry.space_group_name_H-M   'P 1'
#
loop_
_entity.id
_entity.type
_entity.pdbx_description
1 polymer ?
#
loop_
_entity_poly.entity_id
_entity_poly.type
_entity_poly.pdbx_seq_one_letter_code
_entity_poly.pdbx_strand_id
1 'polypeptide(L)'
;MWYFVDGWLQETDGNFFETFTALSWKQENRRLQAAREDELQKDKPPPSECDIGIGVSPYKIGRKEWEELYIAVLYTIKHKLGANSSGYSVYAEDLYEYAQEAFCMSDEDHRRYLSIAHDEKPPILVLNITVVEAQGLEAKDPNGFSDPYCMLGIQPANTLERRNSSDDEFGSGSSGSGGKGGSPGGGRRGLKKLGASLKRRDRIRSNSISETLPAKFIRTTSVKPQTLNPRWNEQFRLDIEDIRTDRLHLDIWDHDLSESSVLIGQTNEVYFKQIAQSARTSTGENIDDFLGCVNIRCEDIPSSGIDRWFCLEGRTERSSVQGQIRLKISLGTREDKESAEEDNWKEVVEHQELFWVFIQHELKQNFGPSYEWAGDLPQPALTILHQHAIQGDVTELQQALCRWIMYSKQLMEVPLDYALLYQLLEDISRAWGDQENPLSRDEEAALAESFNIFLDFCLKLLQKHRDLFPPGNTFANHKLTHLLKCLSLLHGQKGFRWCCPFRHDLHVEVTCCLKKGTLDWFNAQIANIEAQKKDSKEKWTLRILIDLINTMNTDVNKGLMYYNEEFESATGVSYSVVVYKQLEKMVGDSLGVKIQEACGTVGAEVDDSPDSEYMTTATAMFELYMALQEFIKFKDNLPMDEKKNLTLVNYHLWFKDAVSHWFVVAKSKSQIRIKKAVELDKVDFLDNFVKHSTSAVDTSTCFVQIKEFWRQLNWPDPAGSFTFVMKVIEIICEGTVYYAKLCQQKQQKTTESDVPTDSNEKLCITINNMEFVLQTLRPLEDDLGVEQIIKALNLNQGGCTANQCRESIYDLLNKAEDEVTGNIFSIIRGMVEKLRPDMKKFVFHLAWAPEKLDAENAIRPLLENLDTTLRTLYNNLLQANFDRLLDMMWTKERLAFFDRLYSSLTILVDFFHGSGKGLPLDCIQNAPYQDLFHMLKLQKSDTLHLIELYILQRLEEQQKIEKPTYGILTIKTSYNSTAESLNIDILNARELLPLDPTGFSDPFVILELVPRHFFPNCVKQRTKVQKKTLYPLFDEAFEFRIPQDLLNREGAGVCFSVMDHDMVTKNDFEGEAFLPLCNVAEEASLEGGKLGELPLMHPNEKNEIILALAARTWDKDAQEFVKNLKHRRRKIATAEGDEAEE
;
A
#
# COMPACT_ATOMS: atom_id res chain seq x y z
N MET A 1 24.09 34.59 12.64
CA MET A 1 24.21 34.58 14.12
C MET A 1 23.21 33.61 14.80
N TRP A 2 22.22 33.06 14.08
CA TRP A 2 21.20 32.13 14.60
C TRP A 2 21.67 30.68 14.80
N TYR A 3 22.72 30.22 14.11
CA TYR A 3 23.31 28.89 14.34
C TYR A 3 24.14 28.77 15.64
N PHE A 4 24.42 29.88 16.33
CA PHE A 4 25.34 29.89 17.48
C PHE A 4 24.64 29.80 18.84
N VAL A 5 23.33 30.05 18.92
CA VAL A 5 22.56 29.96 20.18
C VAL A 5 21.99 28.54 20.39
N ASP A 6 21.60 27.86 19.30
CA ASP A 6 21.10 26.48 19.35
C ASP A 6 22.11 25.49 19.95
N GLY A 7 23.40 25.60 19.59
CA GLY A 7 24.43 24.67 20.07
C GLY A 7 24.64 24.70 21.59
N TRP A 8 24.61 25.88 22.22
CA TRP A 8 24.81 26.01 23.68
C TRP A 8 23.63 25.51 24.50
N LEU A 9 22.41 25.60 23.97
CA LEU A 9 21.22 25.08 24.64
C LEU A 9 21.16 23.55 24.52
N GLN A 10 21.50 23.00 23.36
CA GLN A 10 21.57 21.54 23.13
C GLN A 10 22.61 20.86 24.04
N GLU A 11 23.75 21.51 24.28
CA GLU A 11 24.76 20.99 25.21
C GLU A 11 24.25 20.86 26.67
N THR A 12 23.21 21.61 27.06
CA THR A 12 22.73 21.62 28.46
C THR A 12 21.93 20.39 28.87
N ASP A 13 21.33 19.70 27.91
CA ASP A 13 20.70 18.39 28.13
C ASP A 13 21.60 17.22 27.71
N GLY A 14 22.77 17.51 27.12
CA GLY A 14 23.72 16.53 26.58
C GLY A 14 23.39 16.08 25.15
N ASN A 15 22.75 16.94 24.36
CA ASN A 15 22.20 16.62 23.03
C ASN A 15 21.21 15.44 23.07
N PHE A 16 20.43 15.35 24.15
CA PHE A 16 19.61 14.18 24.44
C PHE A 16 18.60 13.92 23.31
N PHE A 17 17.77 14.92 23.00
CA PHE A 17 16.68 14.79 22.03
C PHE A 17 17.20 14.67 20.58
N GLU A 18 18.28 15.38 20.27
CA GLU A 18 18.94 15.37 18.96
C GLU A 18 19.51 13.98 18.64
N THR A 19 20.09 13.29 19.62
CA THR A 19 20.68 11.96 19.42
C THR A 19 19.61 10.91 19.07
N PHE A 20 18.42 10.97 19.68
CA PHE A 20 17.33 10.04 19.37
C PHE A 20 16.62 10.37 18.06
N THR A 21 16.37 11.65 17.78
CA THR A 21 15.72 12.05 16.52
C THR A 21 16.59 11.76 15.29
N ALA A 22 17.92 11.80 15.42
CA ALA A 22 18.89 11.47 14.37
C ALA A 22 18.97 9.97 14.03
N LEU A 23 18.39 9.06 14.83
CA LEU A 23 18.43 7.62 14.57
C LEU A 23 17.79 7.25 13.24
N SER A 24 16.68 7.91 12.90
CA SER A 24 15.99 7.73 11.61
C SER A 24 16.90 8.07 10.42
N TRP A 25 17.64 9.18 10.51
CA TRP A 25 18.59 9.60 9.47
C TRP A 25 19.79 8.65 9.36
N LYS A 26 20.28 8.14 10.50
CA LYS A 26 21.34 7.12 10.54
C LYS A 26 20.91 5.84 9.81
N GLN A 27 19.65 5.41 9.98
CA GLN A 27 19.10 4.25 9.29
C GLN A 27 18.96 4.49 7.78
N GLU A 28 18.47 5.66 7.37
CA GLU A 28 18.35 6.00 5.94
C GLU A 28 19.70 6.10 5.24
N ASN A 29 20.71 6.70 5.89
CA ASN A 29 22.07 6.74 5.33
C ASN A 29 22.67 5.34 5.13
N ARG A 30 22.39 4.38 6.00
CA ARG A 30 22.84 2.99 5.82
C ARG A 30 22.22 2.38 4.57
N ARG A 31 20.92 2.62 4.30
CA ARG A 31 20.27 2.16 3.07
C ARG A 31 20.92 2.74 1.83
N LEU A 32 21.17 4.06 1.83
CA LEU A 32 21.84 4.74 0.72
C LEU A 32 23.26 4.21 0.51
N GLN A 33 23.98 3.87 1.59
CA GLN A 33 25.30 3.27 1.50
C GLN A 33 25.25 1.86 0.89
N ALA A 34 24.31 1.01 1.34
CA ALA A 34 24.12 -0.32 0.79
C ALA A 34 23.77 -0.27 -0.72
N ALA A 35 22.93 0.68 -1.14
CA ALA A 35 22.60 0.88 -2.55
C ALA A 35 23.82 1.31 -3.39
N ARG A 36 24.72 2.15 -2.84
CA ARG A 36 25.98 2.53 -3.50
C ARG A 36 26.96 1.37 -3.62
N GLU A 37 27.00 0.48 -2.62
CA GLU A 37 27.86 -0.72 -2.66
C GLU A 37 27.42 -1.69 -3.77
N ASP A 38 26.12 -1.77 -4.06
CA ASP A 38 25.59 -2.58 -5.17
C ASP A 38 25.98 -2.02 -6.54
N GLU A 39 25.94 -0.69 -6.72
CA GLU A 39 26.41 -0.04 -7.95
C GLU A 39 27.89 -0.37 -8.26
N LEU A 40 28.72 -0.51 -7.22
CA LEU A 40 30.14 -0.88 -7.34
C LEU A 40 30.36 -2.36 -7.69
N GLN A 41 29.35 -3.22 -7.59
CA GLN A 41 29.43 -4.65 -7.93
C GLN A 41 29.01 -4.97 -9.37
N LYS A 42 28.40 -4.01 -10.08
CA LYS A 42 27.83 -4.18 -11.43
C LYS A 42 28.83 -4.69 -12.48
N ASP A 43 30.07 -4.21 -12.44
CA ASP A 43 31.09 -4.49 -13.46
C ASP A 43 32.10 -5.59 -13.07
N LYS A 44 31.88 -6.28 -11.93
CA LYS A 44 32.79 -7.36 -11.50
C LYS A 44 32.45 -8.67 -12.22
N PRO A 45 33.43 -9.51 -12.57
CA PRO A 45 33.15 -10.85 -13.11
C PRO A 45 32.39 -11.68 -12.06
N PRO A 46 31.36 -12.44 -12.46
CA PRO A 46 30.60 -13.27 -11.54
C PRO A 46 31.49 -14.40 -10.98
N PRO A 47 31.33 -14.77 -9.69
CA PRO A 47 32.05 -15.91 -9.12
C PRO A 47 31.67 -17.21 -9.83
N SER A 48 32.62 -18.13 -10.00
CA SER A 48 32.37 -19.40 -10.68
C SER A 48 31.76 -20.45 -9.75
N GLU A 49 31.00 -21.38 -10.33
CA GLU A 49 30.37 -22.50 -9.63
C GLU A 49 31.43 -23.39 -8.91
N CYS A 50 32.64 -23.48 -9.49
CA CYS A 50 33.78 -24.20 -8.93
C CYS A 50 34.39 -23.51 -7.70
N ASP A 51 34.39 -22.18 -7.64
CA ASP A 51 34.95 -21.40 -6.52
C ASP A 51 34.19 -21.65 -5.21
N ILE A 52 32.92 -22.09 -5.31
CA ILE A 52 32.00 -22.28 -4.18
C ILE A 52 31.83 -23.77 -3.80
N GLY A 53 32.68 -24.65 -4.38
CA GLY A 53 32.78 -26.05 -4.02
C GLY A 53 31.65 -26.95 -4.55
N ILE A 54 30.96 -26.53 -5.61
CA ILE A 54 29.93 -27.32 -6.30
C ILE A 54 30.59 -27.98 -7.51
N GLY A 55 31.37 -29.04 -7.28
CA GLY A 55 32.03 -29.81 -8.34
C GLY A 55 31.47 -31.23 -8.43
N VAL A 56 31.31 -31.74 -9.66
CA VAL A 56 31.00 -33.15 -9.94
C VAL A 56 32.28 -33.86 -10.39
N SER A 57 32.35 -35.18 -10.20
CA SER A 57 33.46 -35.99 -10.72
C SER A 57 33.58 -35.80 -12.24
N PRO A 58 34.80 -35.61 -12.78
CA PRO A 58 34.98 -35.46 -14.21
C PRO A 58 34.59 -36.76 -14.93
N TYR A 59 33.87 -36.62 -16.04
CA TYR A 59 33.53 -37.75 -16.90
C TYR A 59 34.78 -38.19 -17.66
N LYS A 60 35.05 -39.50 -17.66
CA LYS A 60 36.22 -40.08 -18.32
C LYS A 60 35.80 -41.28 -19.12
N ILE A 61 36.12 -41.24 -20.40
CA ILE A 61 36.02 -42.38 -21.31
C ILE A 61 37.21 -43.31 -21.00
N GLY A 62 36.96 -44.61 -20.89
CA GLY A 62 38.01 -45.60 -20.66
C GLY A 62 38.98 -45.65 -21.84
N ARG A 63 40.25 -45.97 -21.60
CA ARG A 63 41.27 -46.00 -22.67
C ARG A 63 40.89 -46.92 -23.84
N LYS A 64 40.28 -48.07 -23.54
CA LYS A 64 39.85 -49.04 -24.57
C LYS A 64 38.68 -48.51 -25.39
N GLU A 65 37.70 -47.90 -24.73
CA GLU A 65 36.55 -47.25 -25.36
C GLU A 65 36.99 -46.07 -26.23
N TRP A 66 37.95 -45.26 -25.75
CA TRP A 66 38.55 -44.15 -26.50
C TRP A 66 39.21 -44.60 -27.81
N GLU A 67 39.96 -45.71 -27.77
CA GLU A 67 40.59 -46.29 -28.96
C GLU A 67 39.55 -46.87 -29.94
N GLU A 68 38.51 -47.54 -29.43
CA GLU A 68 37.41 -48.10 -30.23
C GLU A 68 36.57 -47.00 -30.89
N LEU A 69 36.24 -45.94 -30.15
CA LEU A 69 35.51 -44.77 -30.61
C LEU A 69 36.24 -44.05 -31.75
N TYR A 70 37.56 -43.89 -31.63
CA TYR A 70 38.36 -43.26 -32.68
C TYR A 70 38.37 -44.11 -33.96
N ILE A 71 38.51 -45.43 -33.85
CA ILE A 71 38.41 -46.35 -35.01
C ILE A 71 37.03 -46.21 -35.67
N ALA A 72 35.95 -46.13 -34.88
CA ALA A 72 34.59 -45.94 -35.39
C ALA A 72 34.42 -44.62 -36.16
N VAL A 73 35.05 -43.53 -35.72
CA VAL A 73 35.06 -42.25 -36.47
C VAL A 73 35.79 -42.40 -37.80
N LEU A 74 36.96 -43.03 -37.82
CA LEU A 74 37.73 -43.23 -39.04
C LEU A 74 36.98 -44.12 -40.04
N TYR A 75 36.27 -45.13 -39.53
CA TYR A 75 35.36 -45.98 -40.30
C TYR A 75 34.20 -45.16 -40.88
N THR A 76 33.56 -44.32 -40.07
CA THR A 76 32.45 -43.43 -40.46
C THR A 76 32.86 -42.48 -41.59
N ILE A 77 34.04 -41.86 -41.50
CA ILE A 77 34.57 -40.95 -42.53
C ILE A 77 34.84 -41.69 -43.84
N LYS A 78 35.43 -42.88 -43.77
CA LYS A 78 35.73 -43.73 -44.94
C LYS A 78 34.47 -44.16 -45.68
N HIS A 79 33.42 -44.50 -44.93
CA HIS A 79 32.17 -45.05 -45.45
C HIS A 79 31.03 -44.01 -45.52
N LYS A 80 31.39 -42.72 -45.71
CA LYS A 80 30.46 -41.60 -45.84
C LYS A 80 29.32 -41.89 -46.83
N LEU A 81 28.09 -41.65 -46.41
CA LEU A 81 26.87 -41.87 -47.18
C LEU A 81 26.34 -40.57 -47.83
N GLY A 82 25.71 -40.74 -48.99
CA GLY A 82 24.93 -39.73 -49.68
C GLY A 82 25.70 -38.88 -50.69
N ALA A 83 24.94 -38.25 -51.59
CA ALA A 83 25.47 -37.36 -52.63
C ALA A 83 26.12 -36.09 -52.03
N ASN A 84 27.15 -35.56 -52.70
CA ASN A 84 27.91 -34.35 -52.29
C ASN A 84 27.11 -33.03 -52.41
N SER A 85 25.80 -33.07 -52.62
CA SER A 85 24.94 -31.89 -52.81
C SER A 85 24.32 -31.34 -51.51
N SER A 86 24.62 -31.93 -50.35
CA SER A 86 24.10 -31.50 -49.04
C SER A 86 25.03 -30.51 -48.33
N GLY A 87 24.53 -29.81 -47.29
CA GLY A 87 25.31 -28.92 -46.43
C GLY A 87 26.46 -29.60 -45.65
N TYR A 88 26.67 -30.91 -45.84
CA TYR A 88 27.70 -31.74 -45.20
C TYR A 88 28.82 -32.17 -46.17
N SER A 89 29.03 -31.42 -47.26
CA SER A 89 30.07 -31.70 -48.27
C SER A 89 31.45 -31.15 -47.86
N VAL A 90 32.06 -31.78 -46.86
CA VAL A 90 33.48 -31.55 -46.47
C VAL A 90 34.37 -32.64 -47.09
N TYR A 91 35.61 -32.29 -47.47
CA TYR A 91 36.60 -33.23 -47.99
C TYR A 91 37.01 -34.24 -46.90
N ALA A 92 37.28 -35.48 -47.30
CA ALA A 92 37.59 -36.54 -46.34
C ALA A 92 38.88 -36.24 -45.55
N GLU A 93 39.85 -35.59 -46.20
CA GLU A 93 41.11 -35.16 -45.57
C GLU A 93 40.87 -34.21 -44.39
N ASP A 94 40.02 -33.18 -44.56
CA ASP A 94 39.68 -32.22 -43.51
C ASP A 94 38.96 -32.91 -42.32
N LEU A 95 38.17 -33.96 -42.59
CA LEU A 95 37.50 -34.75 -41.56
C LEU A 95 38.49 -35.59 -40.76
N TYR A 96 39.48 -36.19 -41.43
CA TYR A 96 40.54 -36.95 -40.77
C TYR A 96 41.45 -36.06 -39.93
N GLU A 97 41.80 -34.87 -40.42
CA GLU A 97 42.59 -33.88 -39.69
C GLU A 97 41.84 -33.43 -38.42
N TYR A 98 40.58 -33.02 -38.55
CA TYR A 98 39.77 -32.63 -37.40
C TYR A 98 39.63 -33.76 -36.37
N ALA A 99 39.34 -34.99 -36.82
CA ALA A 99 39.24 -36.14 -35.91
C ALA A 99 40.57 -36.42 -35.18
N GLN A 100 41.70 -36.30 -35.87
CA GLN A 100 43.02 -36.50 -35.28
C GLN A 100 43.32 -35.45 -34.19
N GLU A 101 43.00 -34.17 -34.47
CA GLU A 101 43.17 -33.06 -33.53
C GLU A 101 42.23 -33.16 -32.32
N ALA A 102 40.95 -33.50 -32.55
CA ALA A 102 39.94 -33.63 -31.50
C ALA A 102 40.28 -34.74 -30.50
N PHE A 103 40.76 -35.88 -30.99
CA PHE A 103 41.16 -37.01 -30.15
C PHE A 103 42.60 -36.91 -29.61
N CYS A 104 43.33 -35.83 -29.94
CA CYS A 104 44.74 -35.63 -29.59
C CYS A 104 45.64 -36.82 -30.00
N MET A 105 45.43 -37.38 -31.19
CA MET A 105 46.11 -38.59 -31.65
C MET A 105 47.47 -38.28 -32.29
N SER A 106 48.48 -39.10 -31.96
CA SER A 106 49.79 -39.01 -32.61
C SER A 106 49.73 -39.45 -34.07
N ASP A 107 50.62 -38.94 -34.93
CA ASP A 107 50.68 -39.35 -36.35
C ASP A 107 50.92 -40.86 -36.53
N GLU A 108 51.60 -41.50 -35.57
CA GLU A 108 51.86 -42.93 -35.59
C GLU A 108 50.60 -43.74 -35.26
N ASP A 109 49.88 -43.33 -34.20
CA ASP A 109 48.64 -43.97 -33.79
C ASP A 109 47.51 -43.72 -34.80
N HIS A 110 47.40 -42.51 -35.36
CA HIS A 110 46.46 -42.20 -36.42
C HIS A 110 46.66 -43.14 -37.62
N ARG A 111 47.90 -43.30 -38.13
CA ARG A 111 48.18 -44.22 -39.24
C ARG A 111 47.84 -45.67 -38.92
N ARG A 112 48.11 -46.09 -37.68
CA ARG A 112 47.80 -47.45 -37.22
C ARG A 112 46.29 -47.70 -37.16
N TYR A 113 45.52 -46.83 -36.50
CA TYR A 113 44.06 -46.98 -36.38
C TYR A 113 43.35 -46.76 -37.71
N LEU A 114 43.85 -45.87 -38.56
CA LEU A 114 43.36 -45.69 -39.93
C LEU A 114 43.50 -46.99 -40.73
N SER A 115 44.64 -47.67 -40.64
CA SER A 115 44.82 -48.99 -41.28
C SER A 115 43.79 -50.02 -40.76
N ILE A 116 43.52 -50.03 -39.46
CA ILE A 116 42.54 -50.95 -38.85
C ILE A 116 41.13 -50.67 -39.41
N ALA A 117 40.68 -49.41 -39.41
CA ALA A 117 39.39 -49.01 -40.00
C ALA A 117 39.32 -49.27 -41.51
N HIS A 118 40.47 -49.25 -42.21
CA HIS A 118 40.53 -49.56 -43.63
C HIS A 118 40.33 -51.06 -43.93
N ASP A 119 40.81 -51.92 -43.04
CA ASP A 119 40.73 -53.38 -43.15
C ASP A 119 39.35 -53.94 -42.73
N GLU A 120 38.52 -53.15 -42.04
CA GLU A 120 37.15 -53.53 -41.69
C GLU A 120 36.23 -53.63 -42.91
N LYS A 121 35.24 -54.54 -42.83
CA LYS A 121 34.29 -54.78 -43.92
C LYS A 121 33.39 -53.55 -44.14
N PRO A 122 33.08 -53.18 -45.39
CA PRO A 122 32.15 -52.09 -45.68
C PRO A 122 30.74 -52.42 -45.12
N PRO A 123 29.98 -51.41 -44.70
CA PRO A 123 28.65 -51.61 -44.13
C PRO A 123 27.65 -51.97 -45.24
N ILE A 124 26.59 -52.69 -44.89
CA ILE A 124 25.49 -52.96 -45.83
C ILE A 124 24.68 -51.67 -45.93
N LEU A 125 24.56 -51.16 -47.16
CA LEU A 125 23.79 -49.95 -47.43
C LEU A 125 22.31 -50.29 -47.47
N VAL A 126 21.50 -49.42 -46.85
CA VAL A 126 20.06 -49.63 -46.76
C VAL A 126 19.32 -48.35 -47.11
N LEU A 127 18.22 -48.51 -47.86
CA LEU A 127 17.30 -47.45 -48.23
C LEU A 127 16.04 -47.52 -47.38
N ASN A 128 15.79 -46.48 -46.60
CA ASN A 128 14.58 -46.29 -45.81
C ASN A 128 13.60 -45.44 -46.62
N ILE A 129 12.39 -45.95 -46.87
CA ILE A 129 11.39 -45.32 -47.73
C ILE A 129 10.06 -45.27 -46.99
N THR A 130 9.51 -44.08 -46.80
CA THR A 130 8.12 -43.88 -46.39
C THR A 130 7.28 -43.48 -47.60
N VAL A 131 6.31 -44.30 -47.95
CA VAL A 131 5.28 -43.96 -48.92
C VAL A 131 4.20 -43.17 -48.18
N VAL A 132 4.17 -41.84 -48.38
CA VAL A 132 3.30 -40.94 -47.60
C VAL A 132 1.92 -40.90 -48.23
N GLU A 133 1.81 -40.30 -49.41
CA GLU A 133 0.56 -40.06 -50.11
C GLU A 133 0.78 -39.86 -51.60
N ALA A 134 -0.25 -40.09 -52.42
CA ALA A 134 -0.29 -39.68 -53.82
C ALA A 134 -1.48 -38.74 -54.05
N GLN A 135 -1.41 -37.95 -55.12
CA GLN A 135 -2.48 -37.04 -55.51
C GLN A 135 -2.66 -36.98 -57.02
N GLY A 136 -3.91 -36.80 -57.45
CA GLY A 136 -4.25 -36.62 -58.86
C GLY A 136 -4.03 -37.86 -59.73
N LEU A 137 -4.23 -39.06 -59.18
CA LEU A 137 -4.15 -40.31 -59.95
C LEU A 137 -5.25 -40.37 -61.02
N GLU A 138 -5.03 -41.19 -62.06
CA GLU A 138 -6.04 -41.47 -63.08
C GLU A 138 -7.10 -42.43 -62.53
N ALA A 139 -8.37 -42.19 -62.83
CA ALA A 139 -9.44 -43.12 -62.51
C ALA A 139 -9.48 -44.23 -63.55
N LYS A 140 -9.31 -45.50 -63.13
CA LYS A 140 -9.44 -46.66 -64.02
C LYS A 140 -10.73 -47.44 -63.80
N ASP A 141 -11.32 -47.33 -62.60
CA ASP A 141 -12.59 -47.97 -62.32
C ASP A 141 -13.78 -47.31 -63.04
N PRO A 142 -14.83 -48.07 -63.37
CA PRO A 142 -16.12 -47.53 -63.84
C PRO A 142 -16.79 -46.54 -62.86
N ASN A 143 -16.38 -46.57 -61.58
CA ASN A 143 -16.91 -45.71 -60.52
C ASN A 143 -16.31 -44.27 -60.56
N GLY A 144 -15.34 -44.00 -61.45
CA GLY A 144 -14.65 -42.71 -61.54
C GLY A 144 -13.54 -42.50 -60.51
N PHE A 145 -13.12 -43.55 -59.83
CA PHE A 145 -12.00 -43.61 -58.88
C PHE A 145 -11.03 -44.75 -59.28
N SER A 146 -10.15 -45.10 -58.34
CA SER A 146 -9.23 -46.23 -58.38
C SER A 146 -9.01 -46.73 -56.95
N ASP A 147 -8.57 -47.97 -56.80
CA ASP A 147 -8.14 -48.65 -55.59
C ASP A 147 -6.59 -48.77 -55.54
N PRO A 148 -5.83 -47.65 -55.41
CA PRO A 148 -4.38 -47.67 -55.60
C PRO A 148 -3.58 -48.40 -54.51
N TYR A 149 -2.54 -49.12 -54.93
CA TYR A 149 -1.44 -49.61 -54.09
C TYR A 149 -0.09 -49.44 -54.78
N CYS A 150 0.99 -49.36 -54.00
CA CYS A 150 2.36 -49.22 -54.50
C CYS A 150 3.13 -50.54 -54.41
N MET A 151 4.00 -50.79 -55.39
CA MET A 151 5.02 -51.84 -55.39
C MET A 151 6.39 -51.20 -55.50
N LEU A 152 7.33 -51.52 -54.62
CA LEU A 152 8.66 -50.92 -54.60
C LEU A 152 9.79 -51.94 -54.40
N GLY A 153 10.94 -51.68 -55.03
CA GLY A 153 12.14 -52.50 -54.95
C GLY A 153 13.38 -51.81 -55.52
N ILE A 154 14.56 -52.40 -55.28
CA ILE A 154 15.83 -51.93 -55.84
C ILE A 154 16.11 -52.63 -57.17
N GLN A 155 16.37 -51.86 -58.22
CA GLN A 155 16.73 -52.35 -59.55
C GLN A 155 18.22 -52.06 -59.87
N PRO A 156 19.06 -53.10 -60.06
CA PRO A 156 20.45 -52.93 -60.48
C PRO A 156 20.56 -52.45 -61.94
N ALA A 157 21.32 -51.38 -62.22
CA ALA A 157 21.46 -50.84 -63.58
C ALA A 157 22.20 -51.75 -64.58
N ASN A 158 22.88 -52.81 -64.11
CA ASN A 158 23.67 -53.70 -64.98
C ASN A 158 22.85 -54.56 -65.97
N THR A 159 21.55 -54.32 -66.11
CA THR A 159 20.67 -54.96 -67.09
C THR A 159 20.47 -54.17 -68.39
N LEU A 160 20.97 -52.93 -68.52
CA LEU A 160 20.67 -52.07 -69.69
C LEU A 160 21.86 -51.67 -70.59
N GLU A 161 23.13 -51.82 -70.18
CA GLU A 161 24.30 -51.29 -70.93
C GLU A 161 25.19 -52.35 -71.61
N ARG A 162 24.61 -53.36 -72.26
CA ARG A 162 25.37 -54.30 -73.13
C ARG A 162 24.91 -54.33 -74.58
N ARG A 163 24.35 -53.22 -75.08
CA ARG A 163 23.88 -53.14 -76.48
C ARG A 163 24.53 -52.10 -77.39
N ASN A 164 25.28 -51.12 -76.91
CA ASN A 164 25.85 -50.09 -77.79
C ASN A 164 27.31 -49.78 -77.48
N SER A 165 28.24 -50.41 -78.21
CA SER A 165 29.48 -49.78 -78.73
C SER A 165 30.43 -50.85 -79.29
N SER A 166 30.10 -51.37 -80.47
CA SER A 166 31.12 -51.75 -81.45
C SER A 166 31.10 -50.69 -82.53
N ASP A 167 32.28 -50.20 -82.87
CA ASP A 167 32.64 -49.30 -83.98
C ASP A 167 33.14 -47.90 -83.55
N ASP A 168 34.30 -47.58 -84.15
CA ASP A 168 34.97 -46.28 -84.28
C ASP A 168 35.66 -45.69 -83.03
N GLU A 169 36.88 -45.14 -83.05
CA GLU A 169 37.88 -44.88 -84.08
C GLU A 169 39.23 -44.49 -83.38
N PHE A 170 40.34 -44.77 -84.08
CA PHE A 170 41.59 -44.01 -84.17
C PHE A 170 42.13 -43.12 -83.01
N GLY A 171 43.32 -43.50 -82.53
CA GLY A 171 44.58 -42.84 -82.94
C GLY A 171 44.94 -41.45 -82.39
N SER A 172 45.76 -41.41 -81.33
CA SER A 172 47.01 -40.63 -81.18
C SER A 172 47.46 -40.80 -79.73
N GLY A 173 48.70 -41.05 -79.35
CA GLY A 173 49.97 -40.72 -79.98
C GLY A 173 50.76 -39.91 -78.95
N SER A 174 51.76 -40.56 -78.35
CA SER A 174 53.02 -39.97 -77.86
C SER A 174 53.37 -40.22 -76.39
N SER A 175 54.48 -40.95 -76.26
CA SER A 175 55.62 -40.75 -75.33
C SER A 175 55.36 -40.71 -73.82
N GLY A 176 56.01 -41.51 -73.00
CA GLY A 176 57.17 -42.35 -73.22
C GLY A 176 57.74 -42.85 -71.90
N SER A 177 58.58 -43.88 -72.02
CA SER A 177 59.51 -44.47 -71.03
C SER A 177 58.91 -44.92 -69.70
N GLY A 178 58.90 -46.20 -69.32
CA GLY A 178 59.81 -47.30 -69.69
C GLY A 178 60.67 -47.69 -68.49
N GLY A 179 60.53 -48.95 -68.05
CA GLY A 179 61.33 -49.60 -67.00
C GLY A 179 60.43 -50.07 -65.85
N LYS A 180 59.77 -51.22 -65.88
CA LYS A 180 60.21 -52.62 -66.10
C LYS A 180 61.28 -53.11 -65.13
N GLY A 181 60.90 -54.11 -64.35
CA GLY A 181 61.75 -54.96 -63.51
C GLY A 181 61.20 -54.95 -62.09
N GLY A 182 60.57 -55.99 -61.57
CA GLY A 182 60.65 -57.41 -61.89
C GLY A 182 60.52 -58.12 -60.55
N SER A 183 59.62 -59.09 -60.49
CA SER A 183 59.33 -60.00 -59.38
C SER A 183 60.60 -60.82 -58.98
N PRO A 184 60.52 -61.94 -58.22
CA PRO A 184 59.38 -62.57 -57.54
C PRO A 184 59.72 -63.23 -56.18
N GLY A 185 58.66 -63.73 -55.53
CA GLY A 185 58.72 -64.95 -54.73
C GLY A 185 59.07 -64.72 -53.26
N GLY A 186 58.46 -65.42 -52.31
CA GLY A 186 57.64 -66.61 -52.43
C GLY A 186 57.99 -67.54 -51.27
N GLY A 187 56.97 -68.20 -50.72
CA GLY A 187 57.13 -69.39 -49.91
C GLY A 187 56.88 -69.17 -48.42
N ARG A 188 55.80 -69.75 -47.87
CA ARG A 188 55.72 -71.15 -47.37
C ARG A 188 56.34 -71.23 -45.96
N ARG A 189 55.71 -71.75 -44.90
CA ARG A 189 54.83 -72.92 -44.72
C ARG A 189 54.30 -72.88 -43.28
N GLY A 190 53.03 -73.24 -43.04
CA GLY A 190 52.66 -74.50 -42.33
C GLY A 190 52.38 -74.22 -40.84
N LEU A 191 51.45 -74.84 -40.11
CA LEU A 191 50.63 -76.05 -40.25
C LEU A 191 49.38 -75.85 -39.35
N LYS A 192 48.15 -76.04 -39.87
CA LYS A 192 47.26 -77.23 -39.78
C LYS A 192 46.69 -77.60 -38.40
N LYS A 193 45.35 -77.61 -38.34
CA LYS A 193 44.38 -78.69 -37.93
C LYS A 193 43.21 -78.07 -37.13
N LEU A 194 41.92 -78.43 -37.23
CA LEU A 194 41.14 -79.41 -37.99
C LEU A 194 39.62 -79.12 -37.81
N GLY A 195 38.79 -79.54 -38.78
CA GLY A 195 37.33 -79.75 -38.66
C GLY A 195 36.53 -79.00 -39.75
N ALA A 196 36.31 -79.54 -40.97
CA ALA A 196 35.24 -80.48 -41.39
C ALA A 196 33.83 -79.88 -41.17
N SER A 197 32.84 -79.86 -42.07
CA SER A 197 32.50 -80.48 -43.38
C SER A 197 31.19 -79.75 -43.80
N LEU A 198 30.93 -79.25 -45.01
CA LEU A 198 30.35 -79.97 -46.15
C LEU A 198 30.13 -78.92 -47.26
N LYS A 199 30.81 -79.05 -48.40
CA LYS A 199 30.43 -78.35 -49.64
C LYS A 199 29.48 -79.26 -50.42
N ARG A 200 28.21 -78.86 -50.56
CA ARG A 200 27.37 -79.33 -51.68
C ARG A 200 27.59 -78.38 -52.85
N ARG A 201 27.97 -79.00 -53.97
CA ARG A 201 28.24 -78.39 -55.26
C ARG A 201 27.02 -78.73 -56.10
N ASP A 202 26.18 -77.76 -56.43
CA ASP A 202 25.16 -77.94 -57.46
C ASP A 202 25.48 -77.14 -58.71
N ARG A 203 25.32 -77.85 -59.83
CA ARG A 203 25.76 -77.50 -61.17
C ARG A 203 24.81 -76.47 -61.77
N ILE A 204 25.40 -75.45 -62.37
CA ILE A 204 24.78 -74.52 -63.31
C ILE A 204 24.26 -75.34 -64.51
N ARG A 205 22.92 -75.34 -64.69
CA ARG A 205 22.28 -75.61 -65.98
C ARG A 205 21.88 -74.26 -66.58
N SER A 206 22.40 -73.99 -67.77
CA SER A 206 21.97 -72.91 -68.65
C SER A 206 20.49 -73.10 -69.03
N ASN A 207 19.68 -72.06 -68.84
CA ASN A 207 18.63 -71.65 -69.79
C ASN A 207 18.11 -70.25 -69.38
N SER A 208 18.09 -69.36 -70.37
CA SER A 208 17.40 -68.07 -70.48
C SER A 208 16.37 -67.71 -69.40
N ILE A 209 16.69 -66.76 -68.52
CA ILE A 209 15.74 -65.87 -67.84
C ILE A 209 16.39 -64.49 -67.76
N SER A 210 16.09 -63.62 -68.73
CA SER A 210 16.24 -62.17 -68.60
C SER A 210 14.98 -61.63 -67.93
N GLU A 211 15.15 -60.54 -67.16
CA GLU A 211 14.07 -59.66 -66.65
C GLU A 211 13.16 -60.27 -65.57
N THR A 212 13.61 -60.27 -64.31
CA THR A 212 12.79 -59.90 -63.15
C THR A 212 13.65 -59.94 -61.90
N LEU A 213 13.55 -58.92 -61.05
CA LEU A 213 14.03 -58.99 -59.67
C LEU A 213 13.36 -60.18 -58.97
N PRO A 214 14.09 -61.00 -58.19
CA PRO A 214 13.49 -62.06 -57.40
C PRO A 214 12.36 -61.49 -56.50
N ALA A 215 11.18 -62.11 -56.52
CA ALA A 215 9.99 -61.67 -55.77
C ALA A 215 10.24 -61.43 -54.27
N LYS A 216 11.27 -62.06 -53.70
CA LYS A 216 11.72 -61.89 -52.31
C LYS A 216 12.21 -60.47 -51.95
N PHE A 217 12.48 -59.60 -52.93
CA PHE A 217 13.04 -58.25 -52.72
C PHE A 217 12.07 -57.10 -53.05
N ILE A 218 10.79 -57.40 -53.32
CA ILE A 218 9.77 -56.40 -53.63
C ILE A 218 8.82 -56.27 -52.44
N ARG A 219 8.52 -55.03 -52.06
CA ARG A 219 7.56 -54.68 -51.01
C ARG A 219 6.32 -54.04 -51.64
N THR A 220 5.19 -54.17 -50.97
CA THR A 220 3.90 -53.62 -51.44
C THR A 220 3.21 -52.89 -50.30
N THR A 221 2.54 -51.78 -50.60
CA THR A 221 1.70 -51.08 -49.61
C THR A 221 0.33 -51.74 -49.46
N SER A 222 -0.44 -51.30 -48.46
CA SER A 222 -1.88 -51.59 -48.43
C SER A 222 -2.63 -50.95 -49.60
N VAL A 223 -3.71 -51.60 -50.05
CA VAL A 223 -4.65 -51.08 -51.04
C VAL A 223 -5.54 -50.02 -50.39
N LYS A 224 -5.72 -48.88 -51.05
CA LYS A 224 -6.62 -47.80 -50.58
C LYS A 224 -7.83 -47.73 -51.51
N PRO A 225 -9.04 -48.13 -51.07
CA PRO A 225 -10.18 -48.19 -51.98
C PRO A 225 -10.73 -46.80 -52.34
N GLN A 226 -11.23 -46.66 -53.57
CA GLN A 226 -12.03 -45.57 -54.12
C GLN A 226 -11.42 -44.19 -53.88
N THR A 227 -10.14 -44.01 -54.20
CA THR A 227 -9.45 -42.73 -54.03
C THR A 227 -8.43 -42.44 -55.11
N LEU A 228 -8.43 -41.21 -55.63
CA LEU A 228 -7.38 -40.69 -56.51
C LEU A 228 -6.28 -39.97 -55.71
N ASN A 229 -6.45 -39.85 -54.39
CA ASN A 229 -5.53 -39.18 -53.48
C ASN A 229 -5.26 -40.06 -52.24
N PRO A 230 -4.66 -41.25 -52.42
CA PRO A 230 -4.42 -42.19 -51.33
C PRO A 230 -3.39 -41.68 -50.32
N ARG A 231 -3.56 -42.06 -49.05
CA ARG A 231 -2.61 -41.84 -47.96
C ARG A 231 -2.22 -43.18 -47.34
N TRP A 232 -0.94 -43.55 -47.41
CA TRP A 232 -0.42 -44.81 -46.88
C TRP A 232 0.28 -44.63 -45.55
N ASN A 233 1.26 -43.71 -45.47
CA ASN A 233 2.17 -43.57 -44.33
C ASN A 233 2.87 -44.88 -43.94
N GLU A 234 3.24 -45.69 -44.94
CA GLU A 234 3.86 -47.00 -44.75
C GLU A 234 5.37 -46.92 -45.00
N GLN A 235 6.16 -47.60 -44.15
CA GLN A 235 7.62 -47.57 -44.17
C GLN A 235 8.21 -48.90 -44.63
N PHE A 236 9.26 -48.83 -45.45
CA PHE A 236 9.96 -49.97 -46.02
C PHE A 236 11.48 -49.76 -45.91
N ARG A 237 12.20 -50.86 -45.66
CA ARG A 237 13.67 -50.91 -45.58
C ARG A 237 14.19 -51.88 -46.64
N LEU A 238 15.01 -51.40 -47.58
CA LEU A 238 15.51 -52.16 -48.73
C LEU A 238 17.05 -52.14 -48.78
N ASP A 239 17.67 -53.30 -48.94
CA ASP A 239 19.13 -53.41 -49.03
C ASP A 239 19.62 -52.95 -50.42
N ILE A 240 20.70 -52.16 -50.45
CA ILE A 240 21.37 -51.66 -51.66
C ILE A 240 22.66 -52.45 -51.86
N GLU A 241 22.85 -53.05 -53.04
CA GLU A 241 24.06 -53.83 -53.36
C GLU A 241 25.17 -52.92 -53.91
N ASP A 242 24.83 -51.96 -54.77
CA ASP A 242 25.76 -50.98 -55.33
C ASP A 242 25.10 -49.61 -55.52
N ILE A 243 25.44 -48.66 -54.65
CA ILE A 243 24.87 -47.30 -54.64
C ILE A 243 25.03 -46.54 -55.97
N ARG A 244 26.07 -46.86 -56.76
CA ARG A 244 26.35 -46.18 -58.04
C ARG A 244 25.44 -46.64 -59.17
N THR A 245 24.97 -47.89 -59.11
CA THR A 245 24.23 -48.50 -60.22
C THR A 245 22.78 -48.80 -59.84
N ASP A 246 22.47 -48.96 -58.56
CA ASP A 246 21.14 -49.28 -58.10
C ASP A 246 20.17 -48.09 -58.19
N ARG A 247 18.91 -48.41 -58.51
CA ARG A 247 17.80 -47.44 -58.57
C ARG A 247 16.63 -47.95 -57.74
N LEU A 248 16.02 -47.05 -56.96
CA LEU A 248 14.70 -47.29 -56.41
C LEU A 248 13.67 -47.21 -57.53
N HIS A 249 12.96 -48.31 -57.76
CA HIS A 249 11.80 -48.37 -58.63
C HIS A 249 10.53 -48.53 -57.79
N LEU A 250 9.56 -47.66 -58.01
CA LEU A 250 8.24 -47.73 -57.40
C LEU A 250 7.18 -47.65 -58.49
N ASP A 251 6.25 -48.61 -58.51
CA ASP A 251 5.07 -48.61 -59.35
C ASP A 251 3.82 -48.38 -58.51
N ILE A 252 2.81 -47.74 -59.10
CA ILE A 252 1.46 -47.60 -58.55
C ILE A 252 0.50 -48.34 -59.46
N TRP A 253 -0.38 -49.12 -58.86
CA TRP A 253 -1.34 -49.99 -59.52
C TRP A 253 -2.74 -49.81 -58.93
N ASP A 254 -3.76 -50.00 -59.75
CA ASP A 254 -5.17 -50.00 -59.37
C ASP A 254 -5.67 -51.44 -59.16
N HIS A 255 -6.21 -51.76 -57.98
CA HIS A 255 -6.61 -53.12 -57.65
C HIS A 255 -8.04 -53.46 -58.10
N ASP A 256 -8.19 -54.38 -59.06
CA ASP A 256 -9.50 -54.76 -59.60
C ASP A 256 -10.15 -55.88 -58.77
N LEU A 257 -11.24 -55.57 -58.05
CA LEU A 257 -12.01 -56.55 -57.28
C LEU A 257 -12.70 -57.58 -58.18
N SER A 258 -12.22 -58.84 -58.18
CA SER A 258 -12.94 -59.97 -58.78
C SER A 258 -13.75 -60.75 -57.73
N GLU A 259 -15.05 -60.96 -57.99
CA GLU A 259 -15.91 -61.88 -57.23
C GLU A 259 -15.48 -63.34 -57.45
N SER A 260 -14.39 -63.79 -56.82
CA SER A 260 -14.25 -65.17 -56.34
C SER A 260 -12.99 -65.35 -55.48
N SER A 261 -13.18 -66.07 -54.37
CA SER A 261 -12.19 -66.52 -53.38
C SER A 261 -11.65 -65.51 -52.34
N VAL A 262 -12.42 -65.47 -51.26
CA VAL A 262 -11.99 -65.24 -49.87
C VAL A 262 -10.76 -66.11 -49.52
N LEU A 263 -9.63 -65.46 -49.21
CA LEU A 263 -8.57 -65.79 -48.23
C LEU A 263 -7.25 -65.10 -48.64
N ILE A 264 -7.15 -63.78 -48.45
CA ILE A 264 -5.87 -63.05 -48.63
C ILE A 264 -5.07 -63.19 -47.35
N GLY A 265 -4.21 -64.20 -47.34
CA GLY A 265 -3.31 -64.49 -46.25
C GLY A 265 -2.40 -65.66 -46.59
N GLN A 266 -1.72 -65.64 -47.75
CA GLN A 266 -0.47 -66.39 -48.00
C GLN A 266 0.16 -66.10 -49.38
N THR A 267 1.46 -65.80 -49.34
CA THR A 267 2.48 -65.79 -50.42
C THR A 267 2.42 -64.72 -51.52
N ASN A 268 3.06 -63.56 -51.27
CA ASN A 268 3.42 -62.51 -52.26
C ASN A 268 4.14 -63.06 -53.52
N GLU A 269 4.76 -64.24 -53.43
CA GLU A 269 5.49 -64.87 -54.53
C GLU A 269 4.61 -65.36 -55.69
N VAL A 270 3.36 -65.77 -55.42
CA VAL A 270 2.43 -66.29 -56.43
C VAL A 270 1.76 -65.16 -57.20
N TYR A 271 1.35 -64.11 -56.48
CA TYR A 271 0.75 -62.90 -57.05
C TYR A 271 1.73 -62.16 -57.98
N PHE A 272 3.02 -62.08 -57.59
CA PHE A 272 4.07 -61.46 -58.41
C PHE A 272 4.33 -62.19 -59.74
N LYS A 273 4.32 -63.53 -59.75
CA LYS A 273 4.49 -64.29 -61.00
C LYS A 273 3.34 -64.02 -61.97
N GLN A 274 2.12 -63.82 -61.47
CA GLN A 274 0.97 -63.49 -62.31
C GLN A 274 1.07 -62.07 -62.88
N ILE A 275 1.53 -61.07 -62.12
CA ILE A 275 1.71 -59.69 -62.60
C ILE A 275 2.89 -59.56 -63.59
N ALA A 276 4.03 -60.21 -63.32
CA ALA A 276 5.22 -60.13 -64.18
C ALA A 276 5.11 -60.95 -65.48
N GLN A 277 4.32 -62.04 -65.50
CA GLN A 277 4.02 -62.79 -66.73
C GLN A 277 2.94 -62.11 -67.58
N SER A 278 1.98 -61.42 -66.98
CA SER A 278 0.81 -60.85 -67.67
C SER A 278 1.08 -59.52 -68.39
N ALA A 279 2.08 -58.74 -67.98
CA ALA A 279 2.53 -57.54 -68.71
C ALA A 279 2.96 -57.81 -70.18
N ARG A 280 3.08 -59.08 -70.59
CA ARG A 280 3.51 -59.51 -71.93
C ARG A 280 2.42 -60.16 -72.78
N THR A 281 1.21 -60.39 -72.26
CA THR A 281 0.15 -61.13 -72.98
C THR A 281 -1.19 -60.40 -72.93
N SER A 282 -1.61 -59.91 -74.09
CA SER A 282 -2.88 -59.23 -74.33
C SER A 282 -4.07 -60.21 -74.39
N THR A 283 -4.37 -60.90 -73.28
CA THR A 283 -5.57 -61.74 -73.17
C THR A 283 -6.09 -61.80 -71.72
N GLY A 284 -6.98 -60.88 -71.36
CA GLY A 284 -8.34 -61.17 -70.88
C GLY A 284 -8.59 -61.98 -69.59
N GLU A 285 -7.73 -61.94 -68.57
CA GLU A 285 -8.11 -62.30 -67.20
C GLU A 285 -7.78 -61.14 -66.26
N ASN A 286 -8.61 -60.89 -65.23
CA ASN A 286 -8.58 -59.71 -64.34
C ASN A 286 -7.17 -59.36 -63.85
N ILE A 287 -6.65 -58.21 -64.28
CA ILE A 287 -5.29 -57.72 -64.00
C ILE A 287 -5.39 -56.24 -63.63
N ASP A 288 -4.85 -55.91 -62.45
CA ASP A 288 -4.70 -54.57 -61.91
C ASP A 288 -4.10 -53.56 -62.93
N ASP A 289 -4.70 -52.37 -63.05
CA ASP A 289 -4.33 -51.35 -64.03
C ASP A 289 -3.12 -50.51 -63.58
N PHE A 290 -2.22 -50.17 -64.51
CA PHE A 290 -1.03 -49.36 -64.19
C PHE A 290 -1.37 -47.87 -64.07
N LEU A 291 -1.03 -47.25 -62.94
CA LEU A 291 -1.31 -45.85 -62.63
C LEU A 291 -0.10 -44.93 -62.77
N GLY A 292 1.14 -45.45 -62.69
CA GLY A 292 2.37 -44.67 -62.88
C GLY A 292 3.56 -45.24 -62.12
N CYS A 293 4.78 -44.79 -62.44
CA CYS A 293 5.99 -45.21 -61.73
C CYS A 293 6.95 -44.05 -61.41
N VAL A 294 7.89 -44.29 -60.50
CA VAL A 294 8.96 -43.37 -60.11
C VAL A 294 10.28 -44.13 -60.06
N ASN A 295 11.32 -43.56 -60.68
CA ASN A 295 12.68 -44.10 -60.70
C ASN A 295 13.64 -43.09 -60.06
N ILE A 296 14.33 -43.49 -58.99
CA ILE A 296 15.29 -42.62 -58.28
C ILE A 296 16.63 -43.34 -58.20
N ARG A 297 17.70 -42.72 -58.69
CA ARG A 297 19.04 -43.28 -58.57
C ARG A 297 19.51 -43.19 -57.12
N CYS A 298 20.05 -44.28 -56.58
CA CYS A 298 20.53 -44.31 -55.20
C CYS A 298 21.70 -43.33 -54.97
N GLU A 299 22.56 -43.12 -55.99
CA GLU A 299 23.67 -42.15 -55.95
C GLU A 299 23.24 -40.69 -55.81
N ASP A 300 22.02 -40.33 -56.23
CA ASP A 300 21.51 -38.95 -56.18
C ASP A 300 20.90 -38.60 -54.82
N ILE A 301 20.82 -39.56 -53.90
CA ILE A 301 20.17 -39.38 -52.60
C ILE A 301 21.15 -38.66 -51.66
N PRO A 302 20.84 -37.43 -51.19
CA PRO A 302 21.70 -36.73 -50.26
C PRO A 302 21.71 -37.40 -48.89
N SER A 303 22.77 -37.16 -48.12
CA SER A 303 22.93 -37.68 -46.76
C SER A 303 21.83 -37.23 -45.79
N SER A 304 21.15 -36.11 -46.08
CA SER A 304 20.03 -35.56 -45.29
C SER A 304 18.68 -36.20 -45.63
N GLY A 305 18.63 -37.09 -46.62
CA GLY A 305 17.39 -37.64 -47.14
C GLY A 305 16.58 -36.68 -48.03
N ILE A 306 15.47 -37.18 -48.55
CA ILE A 306 14.56 -36.50 -49.47
C ILE A 306 13.14 -36.61 -48.92
N ASP A 307 12.42 -35.50 -48.75
CA ASP A 307 10.96 -35.48 -48.53
C ASP A 307 10.35 -34.52 -49.56
N ARG A 308 9.80 -35.07 -50.64
CA ARG A 308 9.18 -34.26 -51.70
C ARG A 308 8.16 -35.04 -52.53
N TRP A 309 7.43 -34.29 -53.35
CA TRP A 309 6.58 -34.82 -54.40
C TRP A 309 7.40 -35.20 -55.64
N PHE A 310 7.12 -36.38 -56.18
CA PHE A 310 7.67 -36.93 -57.42
C PHE A 310 6.54 -37.03 -58.45
N CYS A 311 6.79 -36.57 -59.67
CA CYS A 311 5.84 -36.76 -60.77
C CYS A 311 5.85 -38.21 -61.24
N LEU A 312 4.66 -38.76 -61.51
CA LEU A 312 4.54 -40.11 -62.02
C LEU A 312 4.92 -40.17 -63.49
N GLU A 313 5.67 -41.20 -63.87
CA GLU A 313 6.14 -41.46 -65.23
C GLU A 313 5.44 -42.71 -65.81
N GLY A 314 5.27 -42.73 -67.14
CA GLY A 314 4.81 -43.92 -67.86
C GLY A 314 5.96 -44.88 -68.13
N ARG A 315 5.71 -46.19 -68.12
CA ARG A 315 6.70 -47.23 -68.50
C ARG A 315 7.08 -47.20 -69.98
N THR A 316 6.21 -46.66 -70.83
CA THR A 316 6.42 -46.48 -72.27
C THR A 316 5.77 -45.17 -72.72
N GLU A 317 6.20 -44.62 -73.85
CA GLU A 317 5.61 -43.41 -74.48
C GLU A 317 4.09 -43.56 -74.80
N ARG A 318 3.54 -44.76 -74.69
CA ARG A 318 2.11 -45.07 -74.94
C ARG A 318 1.24 -45.06 -73.68
N SER A 319 1.83 -44.97 -72.49
CA SER A 319 1.09 -44.96 -71.22
C SER A 319 0.67 -43.52 -70.88
N SER A 320 -0.63 -43.22 -70.85
CA SER A 320 -1.13 -41.99 -70.22
C SER A 320 -0.99 -42.14 -68.71
N VAL A 321 -0.21 -41.27 -68.07
CA VAL A 321 0.01 -41.26 -66.62
C VAL A 321 -0.14 -39.83 -66.14
N GLN A 322 -0.84 -39.65 -65.02
CA GLN A 322 -1.00 -38.37 -64.34
C GLN A 322 -0.94 -38.56 -62.83
N GLY A 323 -0.58 -37.49 -62.13
CA GLY A 323 -0.49 -37.46 -60.68
C GLY A 323 0.94 -37.39 -60.16
N GLN A 324 1.05 -37.30 -58.84
CA GLN A 324 2.31 -37.19 -58.13
C GLN A 324 2.25 -38.04 -56.85
N ILE A 325 3.40 -38.50 -56.39
CA ILE A 325 3.56 -39.24 -55.13
C ILE A 325 4.57 -38.56 -54.23
N ARG A 326 4.24 -38.40 -52.96
CA ARG A 326 5.14 -37.90 -51.93
C ARG A 326 5.86 -39.06 -51.26
N LEU A 327 7.19 -39.06 -51.36
CA LEU A 327 8.05 -40.07 -50.76
C LEU A 327 9.01 -39.40 -49.78
N LYS A 328 9.23 -40.04 -48.63
CA LYS A 328 10.37 -39.74 -47.76
C LYS A 328 11.41 -40.83 -47.90
N ILE A 329 12.64 -40.47 -48.26
CA ILE A 329 13.69 -41.42 -48.60
C ILE A 329 14.97 -41.02 -47.85
N SER A 330 15.57 -41.95 -47.12
CA SER A 330 16.86 -41.75 -46.43
C SER A 330 17.78 -42.96 -46.58
N LEU A 331 19.08 -42.72 -46.48
CA LEU A 331 20.11 -43.76 -46.49
C LEU A 331 20.47 -44.12 -45.04
N GLY A 332 20.77 -45.39 -44.80
CA GLY A 332 21.33 -45.88 -43.54
C GLY A 332 22.19 -47.12 -43.75
N THR A 333 22.64 -47.74 -42.65
CA THR A 333 23.39 -49.00 -42.72
C THR A 333 22.80 -50.11 -41.85
N ARG A 334 23.27 -51.35 -42.04
CA ARG A 334 22.98 -52.50 -41.17
C ARG A 334 24.16 -53.46 -41.12
N GLU A 335 24.33 -54.17 -40.02
CA GLU A 335 25.27 -55.30 -39.91
C GLU A 335 24.69 -56.61 -40.51
N ASP A 336 25.57 -57.56 -40.89
CA ASP A 336 25.25 -58.88 -41.48
C ASP A 336 24.49 -59.85 -40.53
N LYS A 337 24.01 -59.41 -39.36
CA LYS A 337 23.44 -60.28 -38.31
C LYS A 337 21.95 -60.52 -38.54
N GLU A 338 21.53 -61.79 -38.51
CA GLU A 338 20.16 -62.25 -38.80
C GLU A 338 19.14 -62.06 -37.64
N SER A 339 19.42 -61.26 -36.60
CA SER A 339 18.47 -61.01 -35.49
C SER A 339 17.71 -59.69 -35.65
N ALA A 340 16.38 -59.78 -35.71
CA ALA A 340 15.46 -58.70 -36.06
C ALA A 340 15.10 -57.71 -34.93
N GLU A 341 15.85 -57.65 -33.84
CA GLU A 341 15.62 -56.70 -32.74
C GLU A 341 16.97 -56.30 -32.12
N GLU A 342 17.83 -55.63 -32.89
CA GLU A 342 19.03 -54.99 -32.33
C GLU A 342 18.67 -53.57 -31.85
N ASP A 343 18.74 -53.36 -30.53
CA ASP A 343 18.70 -52.04 -29.90
C ASP A 343 19.97 -51.27 -30.31
N ASN A 344 19.81 -50.09 -30.94
CA ASN A 344 20.92 -49.25 -31.40
C ASN A 344 21.57 -48.43 -30.26
N TRP A 345 21.30 -48.80 -29.01
CA TRP A 345 21.83 -48.14 -27.83
C TRP A 345 23.36 -48.03 -27.82
N LYS A 346 24.08 -49.00 -28.38
CA LYS A 346 25.56 -48.93 -28.48
C LYS A 346 26.00 -47.75 -29.34
N GLU A 347 25.36 -47.57 -30.50
CA GLU A 347 25.60 -46.47 -31.43
C GLU A 347 25.16 -45.13 -30.81
N VAL A 348 24.07 -45.11 -30.03
CA VAL A 348 23.63 -43.93 -29.27
C VAL A 348 24.68 -43.52 -28.23
N VAL A 349 25.25 -44.46 -27.48
CA VAL A 349 26.32 -44.20 -26.50
C VAL A 349 27.60 -43.72 -27.18
N GLU A 350 28.04 -44.36 -28.25
CA GLU A 350 29.20 -43.90 -29.03
C GLU A 350 28.96 -42.48 -29.56
N HIS A 351 27.74 -42.19 -30.03
CA HIS A 351 27.36 -40.84 -30.48
C HIS A 351 27.40 -39.79 -29.36
N GLN A 352 27.03 -40.16 -28.12
CA GLN A 352 27.23 -39.30 -26.95
C GLN A 352 28.71 -39.01 -26.71
N GLU A 353 29.55 -40.05 -26.72
CA GLU A 353 30.99 -39.89 -26.49
C GLU A 353 31.66 -39.05 -27.58
N LEU A 354 31.19 -39.11 -28.84
CA LEU A 354 31.65 -38.20 -29.90
C LEU A 354 31.31 -36.74 -29.61
N PHE A 355 30.08 -36.46 -29.17
CA PHE A 355 29.72 -35.11 -28.73
C PHE A 355 30.64 -34.64 -27.61
N TRP A 356 30.92 -35.48 -26.62
CA TRP A 356 31.84 -35.15 -25.53
C TRP A 356 33.24 -34.74 -26.04
N VAL A 357 33.84 -35.55 -26.91
CA VAL A 357 35.19 -35.28 -27.45
C VAL A 357 35.22 -33.96 -28.23
N PHE A 358 34.23 -33.73 -29.10
CA PHE A 358 34.19 -32.50 -29.90
C PHE A 358 33.93 -31.27 -29.06
N ILE A 359 33.00 -31.33 -28.10
CA ILE A 359 32.75 -30.23 -27.15
C ILE A 359 34.03 -29.88 -26.38
N GLN A 360 34.74 -30.89 -25.86
CA GLN A 360 35.99 -30.66 -25.13
C GLN A 360 37.10 -30.08 -26.00
N HIS A 361 37.18 -30.48 -27.27
CA HIS A 361 38.15 -29.91 -28.20
C HIS A 361 37.84 -28.44 -28.47
N GLU A 362 36.60 -28.10 -28.83
CA GLU A 362 36.21 -26.71 -29.12
C GLU A 362 36.37 -25.79 -27.90
N LEU A 363 36.03 -26.27 -26.70
CA LEU A 363 36.24 -25.51 -25.46
C LEU A 363 37.72 -25.23 -25.15
N LYS A 364 38.65 -26.11 -25.56
CA LYS A 364 40.09 -25.88 -25.41
C LYS A 364 40.63 -24.88 -26.43
N GLN A 365 40.02 -24.81 -27.61
CA GLN A 365 40.44 -23.91 -28.69
C GLN A 365 39.86 -22.50 -28.54
N ASN A 366 38.75 -22.34 -27.81
CA ASN A 366 38.13 -21.04 -27.61
C ASN A 366 38.96 -20.15 -26.67
N PHE A 367 39.33 -18.95 -27.13
CA PHE A 367 40.17 -18.00 -26.38
C PHE A 367 39.37 -17.09 -25.40
N GLY A 368 38.05 -17.27 -25.31
CA GLY A 368 37.16 -16.51 -24.42
C GLY A 368 36.70 -17.31 -23.18
N PRO A 369 35.98 -16.66 -22.24
CA PRO A 369 35.32 -17.35 -21.15
C PRO A 369 34.34 -18.40 -21.68
N SER A 370 34.33 -19.60 -21.09
CA SER A 370 33.54 -20.73 -21.60
C SER A 370 32.02 -20.50 -21.61
N TYR A 371 31.51 -19.55 -20.81
CA TYR A 371 30.11 -19.14 -20.80
C TYR A 371 29.72 -18.20 -21.95
N GLU A 372 30.66 -17.75 -22.78
CA GLU A 372 30.37 -16.99 -24.02
C GLU A 372 30.30 -17.89 -25.26
N TRP A 373 30.63 -19.18 -25.10
CA TRP A 373 30.55 -20.14 -26.19
C TRP A 373 29.10 -20.57 -26.42
N ALA A 374 28.58 -20.31 -27.62
CA ALA A 374 27.20 -20.59 -27.99
C ALA A 374 26.88 -22.08 -28.22
N GLY A 375 27.84 -22.98 -28.01
CA GLY A 375 27.69 -24.41 -28.29
C GLY A 375 27.83 -24.78 -29.76
N ASP A 376 28.33 -23.88 -30.59
CA ASP A 376 28.52 -24.12 -32.03
C ASP A 376 29.71 -25.04 -32.27
N LEU A 377 29.45 -26.14 -33.00
CA LEU A 377 30.47 -27.06 -33.50
C LEU A 377 30.84 -26.72 -34.95
N PRO A 378 32.11 -26.87 -35.35
CA PRO A 378 32.52 -26.57 -36.72
C PRO A 378 31.98 -27.58 -37.72
N GLN A 379 31.92 -27.19 -39.00
CA GLN A 379 31.34 -28.01 -40.07
C GLN A 379 31.94 -29.43 -40.20
N PRO A 380 33.25 -29.67 -40.00
CA PRO A 380 33.82 -31.03 -39.95
C PRO A 380 33.20 -31.89 -38.85
N ALA A 381 33.08 -31.37 -37.62
CA ALA A 381 32.46 -32.06 -36.49
C ALA A 381 31.00 -32.41 -36.77
N LEU A 382 30.22 -31.43 -37.24
CA LEU A 382 28.81 -31.64 -37.62
C LEU A 382 28.66 -32.68 -38.73
N THR A 383 29.61 -32.74 -39.66
CA THR A 383 29.62 -33.73 -40.74
C THR A 383 29.92 -35.13 -40.21
N ILE A 384 30.89 -35.29 -39.30
CA ILE A 384 31.18 -36.59 -38.68
C ILE A 384 29.98 -37.07 -37.86
N LEU A 385 29.39 -36.20 -37.03
CA LEU A 385 28.21 -36.52 -36.23
C LEU A 385 27.03 -36.92 -37.11
N HIS A 386 26.73 -36.15 -38.17
CA HIS A 386 25.67 -36.47 -39.13
C HIS A 386 25.88 -37.84 -39.77
N GLN A 387 27.11 -38.12 -40.20
CA GLN A 387 27.46 -39.38 -40.86
C GLN A 387 27.41 -40.58 -39.90
N HIS A 388 27.82 -40.39 -38.65
CA HIS A 388 27.70 -41.40 -37.61
C HIS A 388 26.23 -41.70 -37.30
N ALA A 389 25.40 -40.66 -37.17
CA ALA A 389 23.98 -40.81 -36.85
C ALA A 389 23.23 -41.59 -37.94
N ILE A 390 23.41 -41.25 -39.21
CA ILE A 390 22.74 -41.98 -40.31
C ILE A 390 23.27 -43.41 -40.47
N GLN A 391 24.56 -43.65 -40.19
CA GLN A 391 25.12 -45.00 -40.28
C GLN A 391 24.60 -45.88 -39.14
N GLY A 392 24.51 -45.35 -37.92
CA GLY A 392 24.01 -46.05 -36.72
C GLY A 392 22.49 -46.01 -36.51
N ASP A 393 21.71 -45.54 -37.49
CA ASP A 393 20.24 -45.40 -37.41
C ASP A 393 19.79 -44.56 -36.19
N VAL A 394 20.59 -43.55 -35.80
CA VAL A 394 20.33 -42.68 -34.64
C VAL A 394 19.29 -41.63 -35.00
N THR A 395 18.11 -41.74 -34.40
CA THR A 395 16.96 -40.87 -34.63
C THR A 395 17.20 -39.42 -34.20
N GLU A 396 16.42 -38.48 -34.73
CA GLU A 396 16.49 -37.06 -34.32
C GLU A 396 16.24 -36.85 -32.82
N LEU A 397 15.34 -37.64 -32.22
CA LEU A 397 15.12 -37.61 -30.78
C LEU A 397 16.36 -38.09 -30.03
N GLN A 398 16.91 -39.26 -30.38
CA GLN A 398 18.16 -39.77 -29.78
C GLN A 398 19.30 -38.76 -29.92
N GLN A 399 19.48 -38.13 -31.07
CA GLN A 399 20.50 -37.08 -31.26
C GLN A 399 20.27 -35.89 -30.33
N ALA A 400 19.03 -35.42 -30.16
CA ALA A 400 18.71 -34.35 -29.22
C ALA A 400 19.00 -34.74 -27.76
N LEU A 401 18.68 -35.99 -27.38
CA LEU A 401 19.03 -36.54 -26.07
C LEU A 401 20.55 -36.60 -25.87
N CYS A 402 21.30 -37.08 -26.85
CA CYS A 402 22.75 -37.16 -26.78
C CYS A 402 23.39 -35.78 -26.56
N ARG A 403 22.94 -34.77 -27.30
CA ARG A 403 23.38 -33.38 -27.11
C ARG A 403 23.10 -32.93 -25.68
N TRP A 404 21.87 -33.05 -25.20
CA TRP A 404 21.51 -32.67 -23.84
C TRP A 404 22.34 -33.37 -22.77
N ILE A 405 22.47 -34.70 -22.83
CA ILE A 405 23.20 -35.48 -21.81
C ILE A 405 24.66 -35.04 -21.76
N MET A 406 25.29 -34.76 -22.90
CA MET A 406 26.70 -34.36 -22.94
C MET A 406 26.92 -32.90 -22.54
N TYR A 407 26.12 -31.96 -23.07
CA TYR A 407 26.22 -30.55 -22.69
C TYR A 407 25.86 -30.29 -21.22
N SER A 408 24.85 -30.99 -20.68
CA SER A 408 24.48 -30.88 -19.26
C SER A 408 25.58 -31.43 -18.34
N LYS A 409 26.27 -32.51 -18.73
CA LYS A 409 27.47 -33.00 -18.02
C LYS A 409 28.63 -32.01 -18.12
N GLN A 410 28.88 -31.46 -19.31
CA GLN A 410 29.98 -30.51 -19.52
C GLN A 410 29.82 -29.24 -18.69
N LEU A 411 28.58 -28.74 -18.54
CA LEU A 411 28.25 -27.61 -17.66
C LEU A 411 28.74 -27.80 -16.21
N MET A 412 28.80 -29.04 -15.73
CA MET A 412 29.24 -29.36 -14.37
C MET A 412 30.77 -29.39 -14.22
N GLU A 413 31.51 -29.48 -15.34
CA GLU A 413 32.98 -29.37 -15.36
C GLU A 413 33.45 -27.95 -15.68
N VAL A 414 32.74 -27.28 -16.58
CA VAL A 414 33.11 -25.96 -17.12
C VAL A 414 31.86 -25.08 -17.17
N PRO A 415 31.90 -23.84 -16.68
CA PRO A 415 30.73 -22.97 -16.69
C PRO A 415 30.32 -22.59 -18.11
N LEU A 416 29.22 -23.19 -18.59
CA LEU A 416 28.56 -22.88 -19.86
C LEU A 416 27.38 -21.91 -19.62
N ASP A 417 26.88 -21.30 -20.70
CA ASP A 417 25.66 -20.47 -20.64
C ASP A 417 24.41 -21.34 -20.49
N TYR A 418 23.55 -21.02 -19.53
CA TYR A 418 22.25 -21.69 -19.35
C TYR A 418 21.29 -21.41 -20.51
N ALA A 419 21.51 -20.35 -21.31
CA ALA A 419 20.72 -20.11 -22.52
C ALA A 419 20.89 -21.23 -23.57
N LEU A 420 22.09 -21.81 -23.68
CA LEU A 420 22.36 -22.98 -24.53
C LEU A 420 21.58 -24.20 -24.03
N LEU A 421 21.61 -24.47 -22.73
CA LEU A 421 20.89 -25.60 -22.14
C LEU A 421 19.38 -25.46 -22.31
N TYR A 422 18.86 -24.23 -22.23
CA TYR A 422 17.46 -23.94 -22.52
C TYR A 422 17.08 -24.31 -23.96
N GLN A 423 17.90 -23.93 -24.95
CA GLN A 423 17.69 -24.32 -26.35
C GLN A 423 17.71 -25.84 -26.54
N LEU A 424 18.64 -26.55 -25.89
CA LEU A 424 18.70 -28.02 -25.97
C LEU A 424 17.46 -28.70 -25.37
N LEU A 425 16.91 -28.15 -24.29
CA LEU A 425 15.62 -28.61 -23.75
C LEU A 425 14.50 -28.36 -24.77
N GLU A 426 14.45 -27.19 -25.42
CA GLU A 426 13.46 -26.93 -26.47
C GLU A 426 13.59 -27.91 -27.65
N ASP A 427 14.81 -28.26 -28.04
CA ASP A 427 15.09 -29.28 -29.07
C ASP A 427 14.50 -30.64 -28.69
N ILE A 428 14.71 -31.10 -27.45
CA ILE A 428 14.11 -32.35 -26.95
C ILE A 428 12.59 -32.26 -27.02
N SER A 429 12.00 -31.15 -26.54
CA SER A 429 10.54 -30.98 -26.55
C SER A 429 9.97 -30.98 -27.96
N ARG A 430 10.70 -30.44 -28.95
CA ARG A 430 10.30 -30.45 -30.36
C ARG A 430 10.43 -31.86 -30.96
N ALA A 431 11.51 -32.58 -30.65
CA ALA A 431 11.77 -33.91 -31.18
C ALA A 431 10.89 -35.00 -30.55
N TRP A 432 10.39 -34.81 -29.32
CA TRP A 432 9.56 -35.79 -28.60
C TRP A 432 8.24 -36.13 -29.30
N GLY A 433 7.65 -35.18 -30.03
CA GLY A 433 6.41 -35.38 -30.80
C GLY A 433 5.20 -35.85 -29.96
N ASP A 434 4.27 -36.53 -30.64
CA ASP A 434 3.05 -37.12 -30.04
C ASP A 434 3.10 -38.66 -29.95
N GLN A 435 4.29 -39.26 -30.06
CA GLN A 435 4.45 -40.72 -30.03
C GLN A 435 4.22 -41.28 -28.61
N GLU A 436 3.42 -42.33 -28.50
CA GLU A 436 3.30 -43.12 -27.27
C GLU A 436 4.52 -44.03 -27.13
N ASN A 437 5.36 -43.76 -26.12
CA ASN A 437 6.56 -44.52 -25.77
C ASN A 437 7.72 -44.48 -26.81
N PRO A 438 8.38 -43.33 -26.99
CA PRO A 438 9.41 -43.16 -28.01
C PRO A 438 10.81 -43.71 -27.64
N LEU A 439 11.03 -44.13 -26.38
CA LEU A 439 12.36 -44.51 -25.87
C LEU A 439 12.46 -45.97 -25.44
N SER A 440 13.65 -46.54 -25.59
CA SER A 440 14.04 -47.81 -24.98
C SER A 440 14.23 -47.67 -23.46
N ARG A 441 14.31 -48.80 -22.75
CA ARG A 441 14.51 -48.79 -21.29
C ARG A 441 15.84 -48.16 -20.88
N ASP A 442 16.90 -48.42 -21.65
CA ASP A 442 18.24 -47.90 -21.36
C ASP A 442 18.33 -46.40 -21.68
N GLU A 443 17.66 -45.95 -22.75
CA GLU A 443 17.52 -44.53 -23.09
C GLU A 443 16.74 -43.75 -22.03
N GLU A 444 15.61 -44.29 -21.59
CA GLU A 444 14.80 -43.69 -20.53
C GLU A 444 15.62 -43.55 -19.24
N ALA A 445 16.37 -44.59 -18.86
CA ALA A 445 17.22 -44.57 -17.68
C ALA A 445 18.34 -43.52 -17.77
N ALA A 446 19.04 -43.44 -18.90
CA ALA A 446 20.12 -42.46 -19.11
C ALA A 446 19.60 -41.02 -19.11
N LEU A 447 18.45 -40.78 -19.74
CA LEU A 447 17.81 -39.47 -19.75
C LEU A 447 17.29 -39.07 -18.37
N ALA A 448 16.64 -40.00 -17.65
CA ALA A 448 16.19 -39.78 -16.28
C ALA A 448 17.36 -39.43 -15.35
N GLU A 449 18.47 -40.16 -15.46
CA GLU A 449 19.68 -39.87 -14.68
C GLU A 449 20.22 -38.47 -14.99
N SER A 450 20.37 -38.11 -16.27
CA SER A 450 20.83 -36.78 -16.68
C SER A 450 19.93 -35.66 -16.14
N PHE A 451 18.61 -35.79 -16.27
CA PHE A 451 17.66 -34.81 -15.74
C PHE A 451 17.75 -34.66 -14.22
N ASN A 452 17.83 -35.76 -13.48
CA ASN A 452 17.93 -35.71 -12.02
C ASN A 452 19.25 -35.06 -11.56
N ILE A 453 20.39 -35.40 -12.18
CA ILE A 453 21.68 -34.79 -11.83
C ILE A 453 21.67 -33.30 -12.15
N PHE A 454 21.16 -32.90 -13.31
CA PHE A 454 21.04 -31.48 -13.69
C PHE A 454 20.13 -30.71 -12.74
N LEU A 455 18.97 -31.26 -12.39
CA LEU A 455 18.03 -30.66 -11.45
C LEU A 455 18.65 -30.49 -10.06
N ASP A 456 19.25 -31.54 -9.51
CA ASP A 456 19.91 -31.49 -8.20
C ASP A 456 21.10 -30.53 -8.18
N PHE A 457 21.82 -30.42 -9.30
CA PHE A 457 22.88 -29.42 -9.48
C PHE A 457 22.32 -28.00 -9.47
N CYS A 458 21.30 -27.71 -10.27
CA CYS A 458 20.65 -26.40 -10.32
C CYS A 458 20.06 -26.00 -8.96
N LEU A 459 19.43 -26.94 -8.24
CA LEU A 459 18.93 -26.68 -6.89
C LEU A 459 20.06 -26.35 -5.91
N LYS A 460 21.23 -27.00 -5.99
CA LYS A 460 22.40 -26.63 -5.18
C LYS A 460 22.93 -25.23 -5.51
N LEU A 461 22.88 -24.82 -6.78
CA LEU A 461 23.23 -23.45 -7.18
C LEU A 461 22.22 -22.44 -6.60
N LEU A 462 20.92 -22.71 -6.73
CA LEU A 462 19.87 -21.88 -6.13
C LEU A 462 19.98 -21.78 -4.61
N GLN A 463 20.47 -22.82 -3.93
CA GLN A 463 20.69 -22.79 -2.49
C GLN A 463 21.77 -21.76 -2.09
N LYS A 464 22.73 -21.49 -2.98
CA LYS A 464 23.83 -20.52 -2.81
C LYS A 464 23.69 -19.30 -3.72
N HIS A 465 22.47 -18.97 -4.14
CA HIS A 465 22.23 -17.91 -5.12
C HIS A 465 22.75 -16.54 -4.67
N ARG A 466 22.75 -16.26 -3.36
CA ARG A 466 23.29 -15.01 -2.78
C ARG A 466 24.76 -14.77 -3.08
N ASP A 467 25.53 -15.85 -3.18
CA ASP A 467 26.97 -15.80 -3.45
C ASP A 467 27.23 -15.87 -4.96
N LEU A 468 26.48 -16.70 -5.69
CA LEU A 468 26.68 -16.95 -7.12
C LEU A 468 26.11 -15.86 -8.02
N PHE A 469 24.98 -15.28 -7.63
CA PHE A 469 24.21 -14.36 -8.47
C PHE A 469 24.03 -12.99 -7.80
N PRO A 470 25.11 -12.27 -7.49
CA PRO A 470 25.03 -11.05 -6.69
C PRO A 470 24.13 -9.97 -7.34
N PRO A 471 23.31 -9.26 -6.54
CA PRO A 471 22.41 -8.24 -7.05
C PRO A 471 23.14 -7.12 -7.80
N GLY A 472 22.58 -6.68 -8.93
CA GLY A 472 23.15 -5.60 -9.74
C GLY A 472 24.16 -6.05 -10.81
N ASN A 473 24.65 -7.29 -10.78
CA ASN A 473 25.51 -7.84 -11.82
C ASN A 473 24.68 -8.38 -12.99
N THR A 474 24.85 -7.79 -14.17
CA THR A 474 24.04 -8.11 -15.36
C THR A 474 24.26 -9.53 -15.87
N PHE A 475 25.49 -10.04 -15.81
CA PHE A 475 25.84 -11.39 -16.26
C PHE A 475 25.32 -12.46 -15.30
N ALA A 476 25.46 -12.22 -13.99
CA ALA A 476 24.90 -13.06 -12.94
C ALA A 476 23.37 -13.18 -13.05
N ASN A 477 22.68 -12.06 -13.27
CA ASN A 477 21.23 -12.05 -13.47
C ASN A 477 20.84 -12.83 -14.73
N HIS A 478 21.55 -12.63 -15.85
CA HIS A 478 21.31 -13.40 -17.07
C HIS A 478 21.41 -14.91 -16.85
N LYS A 479 22.46 -15.36 -16.12
CA LYS A 479 22.64 -16.77 -15.75
C LYS A 479 21.48 -17.28 -14.88
N LEU A 480 21.09 -16.53 -13.85
CA LEU A 480 19.99 -16.90 -12.96
C LEU A 480 18.65 -17.02 -13.73
N THR A 481 18.31 -16.05 -14.56
CA THR A 481 17.09 -16.06 -15.38
C THR A 481 17.03 -17.29 -16.28
N HIS A 482 18.11 -17.62 -16.99
CA HIS A 482 18.13 -18.79 -17.88
C HIS A 482 18.16 -20.11 -17.12
N LEU A 483 18.81 -20.18 -15.95
CA LEU A 483 18.76 -21.33 -15.06
C LEU A 483 17.31 -21.59 -14.60
N LEU A 484 16.59 -20.55 -14.14
CA LEU A 484 15.19 -20.67 -13.74
C LEU A 484 14.28 -21.07 -14.90
N LYS A 485 14.51 -20.52 -16.11
CA LYS A 485 13.81 -20.94 -17.34
C LYS A 485 14.07 -22.40 -17.69
N CYS A 486 15.31 -22.90 -17.54
CA CYS A 486 15.63 -24.32 -17.73
C CYS A 486 14.82 -25.20 -16.78
N LEU A 487 14.76 -24.86 -15.50
CA LEU A 487 13.97 -25.60 -14.50
C LEU A 487 12.47 -25.60 -14.84
N SER A 488 11.93 -24.45 -15.23
CA SER A 488 10.53 -24.29 -15.63
C SER A 488 10.19 -25.15 -16.85
N LEU A 489 11.01 -25.07 -17.90
CA LEU A 489 10.84 -25.85 -19.12
C LEU A 489 10.98 -27.35 -18.84
N LEU A 490 11.98 -27.76 -18.07
CA LEU A 490 12.20 -29.17 -17.70
C LEU A 490 10.96 -29.78 -17.03
N HIS A 491 10.40 -29.14 -15.99
CA HIS A 491 9.18 -29.64 -15.32
C HIS A 491 7.91 -29.56 -16.20
N GLY A 492 7.91 -28.65 -17.19
CA GLY A 492 6.84 -28.50 -18.17
C GLY A 492 6.85 -29.56 -19.28
N GLN A 493 7.98 -30.21 -19.53
CA GLN A 493 8.14 -31.16 -20.63
C GLN A 493 7.46 -32.51 -20.36
N LYS A 494 6.84 -33.06 -21.42
CA LYS A 494 6.29 -34.42 -21.41
C LYS A 494 7.36 -35.47 -21.07
N GLY A 495 8.56 -35.33 -21.66
CA GLY A 495 9.68 -36.26 -21.45
C GLY A 495 10.16 -36.32 -20.00
N PHE A 496 10.26 -35.20 -19.31
CA PHE A 496 10.66 -35.20 -17.89
C PHE A 496 9.62 -35.89 -17.00
N ARG A 497 8.32 -35.62 -17.21
CA ARG A 497 7.25 -36.28 -16.45
C ARG A 497 7.18 -37.78 -16.70
N TRP A 498 7.56 -38.20 -17.91
CA TRP A 498 7.67 -39.61 -18.28
C TRP A 498 8.84 -40.29 -17.56
N CYS A 499 10.06 -39.77 -17.73
CA CYS A 499 11.29 -40.36 -17.20
C CYS A 499 11.42 -40.22 -15.66
N CYS A 500 10.83 -39.17 -15.07
CA CYS A 500 11.00 -38.81 -13.66
C CYS A 500 9.64 -38.63 -12.94
N PRO A 501 8.74 -39.63 -12.92
CA PRO A 501 7.35 -39.45 -12.49
C PRO A 501 7.17 -39.20 -10.99
N PHE A 502 8.18 -39.50 -10.17
CA PHE A 502 8.14 -39.36 -8.71
C PHE A 502 8.77 -38.07 -8.18
N ARG A 503 9.26 -37.18 -9.06
CA ARG A 503 9.81 -35.88 -8.63
C ARG A 503 8.69 -34.94 -8.17
N HIS A 504 9.02 -34.05 -7.25
CA HIS A 504 8.04 -33.09 -6.73
C HIS A 504 7.79 -31.98 -7.76
N ASP A 505 6.69 -31.25 -7.60
CA ASP A 505 6.44 -30.05 -8.41
C ASP A 505 7.54 -29.02 -8.19
N LEU A 506 7.91 -28.30 -9.26
CA LEU A 506 9.00 -27.31 -9.24
C LEU A 506 8.88 -26.31 -8.09
N HIS A 507 7.66 -25.79 -7.86
CA HIS A 507 7.38 -24.84 -6.79
C HIS A 507 7.77 -25.39 -5.41
N VAL A 508 7.55 -26.68 -5.14
CA VAL A 508 7.89 -27.32 -3.86
C VAL A 508 9.41 -27.46 -3.70
N GLU A 509 10.11 -27.92 -4.74
CA GLU A 509 11.56 -28.09 -4.70
C GLU A 509 12.28 -26.75 -4.53
N VAL A 510 11.88 -25.72 -5.29
CA VAL A 510 12.42 -24.35 -5.18
C VAL A 510 12.13 -23.75 -3.80
N THR A 511 10.90 -23.90 -3.29
CA THR A 511 10.55 -23.39 -1.94
C THR A 511 11.41 -24.04 -0.84
N CYS A 512 11.60 -25.37 -0.90
CA CYS A 512 12.45 -26.10 0.05
C CYS A 512 13.92 -25.67 -0.07
N CYS A 513 14.40 -25.50 -1.29
CA CYS A 513 15.76 -25.01 -1.56
C CYS A 513 15.99 -23.61 -0.97
N LEU A 514 15.10 -22.65 -1.25
CA LEU A 514 15.20 -21.28 -0.73
C LEU A 514 15.17 -21.22 0.80
N LYS A 515 14.32 -22.04 1.45
CA LYS A 515 14.29 -22.15 2.91
C LYS A 515 15.61 -22.66 3.46
N LYS A 516 16.18 -23.71 2.86
CA LYS A 516 17.45 -24.29 3.28
C LYS A 516 18.62 -23.34 3.05
N GLY A 517 18.72 -22.72 1.88
CA GLY A 517 19.77 -21.75 1.56
C GLY A 517 19.72 -20.51 2.48
N THR A 518 18.51 -20.06 2.82
CA THR A 518 18.33 -18.96 3.77
C THR A 518 18.74 -19.34 5.19
N LEU A 519 18.45 -20.57 5.63
CA LEU A 519 18.91 -21.10 6.91
C LEU A 519 20.45 -21.20 6.97
N ASP A 520 21.07 -21.74 5.91
CA ASP A 520 22.53 -21.88 5.83
C ASP A 520 23.22 -20.52 5.85
N TRP A 521 22.71 -19.55 5.08
CA TRP A 521 23.22 -18.18 5.07
C TRP A 521 23.10 -17.53 6.46
N PHE A 522 21.94 -17.64 7.11
CA PHE A 522 21.72 -17.10 8.45
C PHE A 522 22.71 -17.70 9.46
N ASN A 523 22.87 -19.03 9.46
CA ASN A 523 23.81 -19.72 10.33
C ASN A 523 25.27 -19.31 10.06
N ALA A 524 25.63 -19.10 8.78
CA ALA A 524 26.96 -18.61 8.41
C ALA A 524 27.22 -17.19 8.95
N GLN A 525 26.22 -16.29 8.90
CA GLN A 525 26.34 -14.95 9.49
C GLN A 525 26.53 -15.02 11.01
N ILE A 526 25.76 -15.87 11.70
CA ILE A 526 25.93 -16.10 13.14
C ILE A 526 27.32 -16.66 13.45
N ALA A 527 27.77 -17.67 12.71
CA ALA A 527 29.08 -18.29 12.91
C ALA A 527 30.24 -17.31 12.66
N ASN A 528 30.13 -16.43 11.66
CA ASN A 528 31.12 -15.38 11.41
C ASN A 528 31.21 -14.38 12.58
N ILE A 529 30.06 -13.95 13.10
CA ILE A 529 30.00 -13.10 14.29
C ILE A 529 30.61 -13.81 15.50
N GLU A 530 30.31 -15.09 15.70
CA GLU A 530 30.86 -15.87 16.81
C GLU A 530 32.37 -16.11 16.67
N ALA A 531 32.88 -16.29 15.44
CA ALA A 531 34.32 -16.41 15.17
C ALA A 531 35.09 -15.11 15.41
N GLN A 532 34.44 -13.95 15.28
CA GLN A 532 35.04 -12.65 15.57
C GLN A 532 35.14 -12.36 17.08
N LYS A 533 34.41 -13.09 17.93
CA LYS A 533 34.52 -12.99 19.39
C LYS A 533 35.81 -13.64 19.86
N LYS A 534 36.61 -12.93 20.67
CA LYS A 534 37.89 -13.46 21.19
C LYS A 534 37.71 -14.50 22.30
N ASP A 535 36.57 -14.49 23.00
CA ASP A 535 36.24 -15.43 24.07
C ASP A 535 34.79 -15.94 23.92
N SER A 536 34.57 -17.24 24.13
CA SER A 536 33.26 -17.90 24.01
C SER A 536 32.24 -17.40 25.06
N LYS A 537 32.71 -16.73 26.11
CA LYS A 537 31.86 -16.15 27.18
C LYS A 537 31.38 -14.73 26.90
N GLU A 538 31.82 -14.11 25.80
CA GLU A 538 31.48 -12.73 25.46
C GLU A 538 29.99 -12.63 25.02
N LYS A 539 29.19 -11.91 25.82
CA LYS A 539 27.76 -11.72 25.58
C LYS A 539 27.53 -11.03 24.23
N TRP A 540 26.37 -11.28 23.62
CA TRP A 540 25.95 -10.54 22.43
C TRP A 540 25.70 -9.08 22.81
N THR A 541 26.43 -8.15 22.18
CA THR A 541 26.25 -6.72 22.41
C THR A 541 25.15 -6.18 21.50
N LEU A 542 24.52 -5.07 21.90
CA LEU A 542 23.50 -4.40 21.09
C LEU A 542 24.03 -4.03 19.69
N ARG A 543 25.31 -3.63 19.58
CA ARG A 543 25.94 -3.28 18.30
C ARG A 543 25.95 -4.46 17.31
N ILE A 544 26.31 -5.64 17.77
CA ILE A 544 26.33 -6.87 16.96
C ILE A 544 24.91 -7.20 16.47
N LEU A 545 23.91 -7.10 17.35
CA LEU A 545 22.52 -7.36 17.00
C LEU A 545 22.00 -6.36 15.96
N ILE A 546 22.33 -5.07 16.13
CA ILE A 546 21.97 -4.02 15.15
C ILE A 546 22.57 -4.32 13.78
N ASP A 547 23.86 -4.66 13.71
CA ASP A 547 24.52 -4.91 12.43
C ASP A 547 23.98 -6.19 11.76
N LEU A 548 23.66 -7.24 12.53
CA LEU A 548 23.03 -8.45 12.01
C LEU A 548 21.63 -8.18 11.44
N ILE A 549 20.75 -7.51 12.19
CA ILE A 549 19.39 -7.19 11.71
C ILE A 549 19.43 -6.27 10.50
N ASN A 550 20.33 -5.28 10.46
CA ASN A 550 20.51 -4.43 9.28
C ASN A 550 21.05 -5.20 8.06
N THR A 551 21.92 -6.19 8.27
CA THR A 551 22.38 -7.09 7.20
C THR A 551 21.19 -7.88 6.63
N MET A 552 20.28 -8.35 7.50
CA MET A 552 19.05 -9.03 7.08
C MET A 552 18.07 -8.10 6.35
N ASN A 553 17.88 -6.86 6.82
CA ASN A 553 17.07 -5.85 6.12
C ASN A 553 17.59 -5.61 4.70
N THR A 554 18.90 -5.51 4.58
CA THR A 554 19.57 -5.33 3.29
C THR A 554 19.36 -6.55 2.39
N ASP A 555 19.51 -7.77 2.90
CA ASP A 555 19.27 -9.02 2.15
C ASP A 555 17.82 -9.13 1.65
N VAL A 556 16.83 -8.91 2.53
CA VAL A 556 15.41 -9.00 2.17
C VAL A 556 15.04 -7.93 1.15
N ASN A 557 15.52 -6.69 1.33
CA ASN A 557 15.28 -5.61 0.38
C ASN A 557 15.88 -5.91 -1.00
N LYS A 558 17.13 -6.39 -1.05
CA LYS A 558 17.78 -6.83 -2.30
C LYS A 558 16.99 -7.96 -2.96
N GLY A 559 16.56 -8.94 -2.17
CA GLY A 559 15.76 -10.05 -2.66
C GLY A 559 14.42 -9.62 -3.25
N LEU A 560 13.76 -8.65 -2.63
CA LEU A 560 12.51 -8.08 -3.14
C LEU A 560 12.71 -7.34 -4.47
N MET A 561 13.80 -6.59 -4.62
CA MET A 561 14.05 -5.78 -5.81
C MET A 561 14.58 -6.59 -7.00
N TYR A 562 15.43 -7.61 -6.77
CA TYR A 562 16.15 -8.30 -7.85
C TYR A 562 15.72 -9.74 -8.10
N TYR A 563 15.37 -10.50 -7.05
CA TYR A 563 15.06 -11.92 -7.19
C TYR A 563 13.56 -12.19 -7.29
N ASN A 564 12.70 -11.39 -6.65
CA ASN A 564 11.29 -11.71 -6.54
C ASN A 564 10.59 -11.90 -7.90
N GLU A 565 10.76 -10.96 -8.83
CA GLU A 565 10.15 -11.04 -10.16
C GLU A 565 10.69 -12.21 -10.99
N GLU A 566 12.00 -12.47 -10.92
CA GLU A 566 12.65 -13.57 -11.66
C GLU A 566 12.14 -14.95 -11.19
N PHE A 567 12.05 -15.17 -9.87
CA PHE A 567 11.54 -16.43 -9.34
C PHE A 567 10.02 -16.58 -9.55
N GLU A 568 9.25 -15.50 -9.39
CA GLU A 568 7.80 -15.53 -9.52
C GLU A 568 7.38 -15.77 -10.98
N SER A 569 8.03 -15.11 -11.94
CA SER A 569 7.75 -15.29 -13.37
C SER A 569 8.14 -16.68 -13.90
N ALA A 570 9.27 -17.24 -13.46
CA ALA A 570 9.77 -18.51 -13.97
C ALA A 570 9.20 -19.74 -13.23
N THR A 571 9.03 -19.66 -11.91
CA THR A 571 8.70 -20.82 -11.06
C THR A 571 7.34 -20.70 -10.35
N GLY A 572 6.73 -19.51 -10.36
CA GLY A 572 5.50 -19.23 -9.60
C GLY A 572 5.73 -19.09 -8.08
N VAL A 573 6.98 -19.13 -7.60
CA VAL A 573 7.33 -18.97 -6.18
C VAL A 573 7.62 -17.52 -5.88
N SER A 574 6.91 -16.93 -4.91
CA SER A 574 7.27 -15.61 -4.38
C SER A 574 8.51 -15.71 -3.48
N TYR A 575 9.67 -15.34 -4.02
CA TYR A 575 10.95 -15.39 -3.31
C TYR A 575 10.91 -14.62 -1.98
N SER A 576 10.41 -13.38 -2.02
CA SER A 576 10.43 -12.49 -0.87
C SER A 576 9.60 -13.04 0.30
N VAL A 577 8.44 -13.66 -0.01
CA VAL A 577 7.57 -14.33 0.96
C VAL A 577 8.28 -15.48 1.65
N VAL A 578 8.91 -16.39 0.87
CA VAL A 578 9.58 -17.58 1.40
C VAL A 578 10.76 -17.20 2.28
N VAL A 579 11.62 -16.30 1.79
CA VAL A 579 12.83 -15.87 2.50
C VAL A 579 12.47 -15.09 3.76
N TYR A 580 11.57 -14.11 3.67
CA TYR A 580 11.18 -13.30 4.82
C TYR A 580 10.58 -14.16 5.93
N LYS A 581 9.64 -15.08 5.63
CA LYS A 581 9.05 -15.96 6.65
C LYS A 581 10.08 -16.86 7.32
N GLN A 582 11.06 -17.37 6.57
CA GLN A 582 12.12 -18.19 7.13
C GLN A 582 13.03 -17.37 8.05
N LEU A 583 13.45 -16.18 7.62
CA LEU A 583 14.26 -15.26 8.44
C LEU A 583 13.50 -14.80 9.68
N GLU A 584 12.23 -14.43 9.54
CA GLU A 584 11.34 -13.99 10.62
C GLU A 584 11.26 -15.03 11.74
N LYS A 585 11.02 -16.29 11.36
CA LYS A 585 11.01 -17.41 12.29
C LYS A 585 12.36 -17.58 13.00
N MET A 586 13.48 -17.49 12.27
CA MET A 586 14.81 -17.66 12.85
C MET A 586 15.18 -16.52 13.82
N VAL A 587 14.80 -15.27 13.50
CA VAL A 587 14.96 -14.14 14.42
C VAL A 587 14.14 -14.36 15.69
N GLY A 588 12.88 -14.78 15.56
CA GLY A 588 12.02 -15.09 16.71
C GLY A 588 12.60 -16.21 17.59
N ASP A 589 12.92 -17.35 16.98
CA ASP A 589 13.34 -18.57 17.69
C ASP A 589 14.77 -18.46 18.27
N SER A 590 15.71 -17.86 17.54
CA SER A 590 17.15 -17.89 17.89
C SER A 590 17.70 -16.56 18.41
N LEU A 591 17.18 -15.42 17.96
CA LEU A 591 17.66 -14.10 18.38
C LEU A 591 16.76 -13.45 19.42
N GLY A 592 15.48 -13.80 19.51
CA GLY A 592 14.53 -13.20 20.45
C GLY A 592 15.01 -13.22 21.90
N VAL A 593 15.48 -14.39 22.38
CA VAL A 593 16.04 -14.54 23.73
C VAL A 593 17.32 -13.70 23.90
N LYS A 594 18.22 -13.71 22.91
CA LYS A 594 19.48 -12.93 22.96
C LYS A 594 19.21 -11.42 22.99
N ILE A 595 18.20 -10.94 22.26
CA ILE A 595 17.79 -9.54 22.25
C ILE A 595 17.21 -9.16 23.61
N GLN A 596 16.33 -10.00 24.18
CA GLN A 596 15.76 -9.77 25.51
C GLN A 596 16.83 -9.76 26.61
N GLU A 597 17.78 -10.68 26.58
CA GLU A 597 18.91 -10.70 27.52
C GLU A 597 19.77 -9.44 27.41
N ALA A 598 20.13 -9.04 26.19
CA ALA A 598 20.92 -7.84 25.95
C ALA A 598 20.19 -6.55 26.35
N CYS A 599 18.86 -6.51 26.22
CA CYS A 599 18.03 -5.39 26.69
C CYS A 599 17.86 -5.40 28.22
N GLY A 600 17.71 -6.58 28.82
CA GLY A 600 17.48 -6.75 30.26
C GLY A 600 18.70 -6.47 31.13
N THR A 601 19.91 -6.80 30.67
CA THR A 601 21.15 -6.58 31.45
C THR A 601 21.45 -5.11 31.73
N VAL A 602 20.96 -4.20 30.87
CA VAL A 602 21.24 -2.77 30.99
C VAL A 602 20.28 -2.09 31.96
N GLY A 603 19.05 -2.60 32.12
CA GLY A 603 18.05 -2.02 33.03
C GLY A 603 18.39 -2.16 34.52
N ALA A 604 19.38 -2.99 34.88
CA ALA A 604 19.74 -3.29 36.27
C ALA A 604 21.00 -2.56 36.79
N GLU A 605 21.82 -1.96 35.92
CA GLU A 605 23.13 -1.39 36.28
C GLU A 605 23.19 0.15 36.18
N VAL A 606 22.10 0.82 35.81
CA VAL A 606 22.07 2.28 35.68
C VAL A 606 21.70 2.92 37.02
N ASP A 607 22.74 3.29 37.76
CA ASP A 607 22.65 4.22 38.90
C ASP A 607 22.07 5.57 38.41
N ASP A 608 21.41 6.32 39.30
CA ASP A 608 20.59 7.52 39.00
C ASP A 608 21.41 8.74 38.49
N SER A 609 22.67 8.53 38.08
CA SER A 609 23.56 9.54 37.52
C SER A 609 23.51 9.58 35.98
N PRO A 610 23.20 10.73 35.37
CA PRO A 610 23.11 10.87 33.92
C PRO A 610 24.51 10.96 33.28
N ASP A 611 25.17 9.80 33.13
CA ASP A 611 26.48 9.68 32.47
C ASP A 611 26.37 9.25 30.99
N SER A 612 27.43 9.55 30.22
CA SER A 612 27.60 9.25 28.79
C SER A 612 27.35 7.78 28.39
N GLU A 613 27.48 6.86 29.34
CA GLU A 613 27.34 5.41 29.13
C GLU A 613 25.87 4.96 29.01
N TYR A 614 24.96 5.59 29.77
CA TYR A 614 23.52 5.39 29.63
C TYR A 614 23.04 5.80 28.23
N MET A 615 23.44 6.99 27.79
CA MET A 615 23.03 7.54 26.49
C MET A 615 23.44 6.64 25.33
N THR A 616 24.67 6.13 25.36
CA THR A 616 25.20 5.22 24.34
C THR A 616 24.40 3.92 24.30
N THR A 617 24.03 3.39 25.47
CA THR A 617 23.33 2.10 25.54
C THR A 617 21.85 2.23 25.19
N ALA A 618 21.17 3.27 25.68
CA ALA A 618 19.78 3.56 25.33
C ALA A 618 19.64 3.80 23.82
N THR A 619 20.48 4.65 23.23
CA THR A 619 20.45 4.92 21.78
C THR A 619 20.67 3.67 20.94
N ALA A 620 21.55 2.76 21.37
CA ALA A 620 21.73 1.47 20.73
C ALA A 620 20.47 0.57 20.82
N MET A 621 19.75 0.56 21.95
CA MET A 621 18.48 -0.18 22.05
C MET A 621 17.43 0.34 21.07
N PHE A 622 17.28 1.66 20.96
CA PHE A 622 16.33 2.25 20.02
C PHE A 622 16.78 2.07 18.56
N GLU A 623 18.09 2.11 18.27
CA GLU A 623 18.59 1.73 16.94
C GLU A 623 18.25 0.28 16.59
N LEU A 624 18.36 -0.65 17.56
CA LEU A 624 17.94 -2.04 17.39
C LEU A 624 16.42 -2.17 17.19
N TYR A 625 15.62 -1.42 17.96
CA TYR A 625 14.17 -1.37 17.79
C TYR A 625 13.79 -0.91 16.39
N MET A 626 14.41 0.16 15.89
CA MET A 626 14.13 0.72 14.56
C MET A 626 14.57 -0.24 13.43
N ALA A 627 15.70 -0.93 13.61
CA ALA A 627 16.14 -1.97 12.68
C ALA A 627 15.16 -3.15 12.62
N LEU A 628 14.64 -3.60 13.77
CA LEU A 628 13.60 -4.64 13.84
C LEU A 628 12.26 -4.15 13.28
N GLN A 629 11.88 -2.90 13.54
CA GLN A 629 10.67 -2.31 12.99
C GLN A 629 10.72 -2.30 11.46
N GLU A 630 11.87 -1.95 10.87
CA GLU A 630 12.09 -2.05 9.43
C GLU A 630 11.99 -3.50 8.92
N PHE A 631 12.65 -4.43 9.60
CA PHE A 631 12.57 -5.85 9.25
C PHE A 631 11.12 -6.33 9.22
N ILE A 632 10.33 -5.93 10.22
CA ILE A 632 8.95 -6.36 10.36
C ILE A 632 8.02 -5.69 9.32
N LYS A 633 8.37 -4.52 8.78
CA LYS A 633 7.59 -3.88 7.70
C LYS A 633 7.52 -4.75 6.45
N PHE A 634 8.49 -5.63 6.20
CA PHE A 634 8.43 -6.58 5.07
C PHE A 634 7.24 -7.56 5.17
N LYS A 635 6.61 -7.71 6.35
CA LYS A 635 5.34 -8.46 6.47
C LYS A 635 4.21 -7.89 5.63
N ASP A 636 4.27 -6.60 5.27
CA ASP A 636 3.18 -5.96 4.53
C ASP A 636 3.08 -6.50 3.10
N ASN A 637 4.21 -7.00 2.56
CA ASN A 637 4.30 -7.68 1.26
C ASN A 637 3.75 -9.11 1.28
N LEU A 638 3.40 -9.67 2.44
CA LEU A 638 2.82 -11.01 2.54
C LEU A 638 1.32 -11.02 2.20
N PRO A 639 0.80 -12.09 1.57
CA PRO A 639 -0.64 -12.32 1.46
C PRO A 639 -1.32 -12.44 2.84
N MET A 640 -2.60 -12.04 2.95
CA MET A 640 -3.31 -11.96 4.23
C MET A 640 -3.36 -13.27 5.02
N ASP A 641 -3.43 -14.41 4.34
CA ASP A 641 -3.47 -15.73 4.99
C ASP A 641 -2.13 -16.13 5.62
N GLU A 642 -1.02 -15.60 5.12
CA GLU A 642 0.31 -15.94 5.60
C GLU A 642 0.74 -15.10 6.82
N LYS A 643 0.05 -13.98 7.10
CA LYS A 643 0.35 -13.08 8.23
C LYS A 643 -0.01 -13.66 9.61
N LYS A 644 -0.85 -14.70 9.65
CA LYS A 644 -1.44 -15.23 10.91
C LYS A 644 -0.46 -15.97 11.82
N ASN A 645 0.64 -16.48 11.29
CA ASN A 645 1.58 -17.38 12.00
C ASN A 645 2.99 -16.79 12.18
N LEU A 646 3.11 -15.46 12.22
CA LEU A 646 4.39 -14.77 12.43
C LEU A 646 4.80 -14.82 13.92
N THR A 647 6.08 -14.96 14.19
CA THR A 647 6.67 -15.08 15.55
C THR A 647 6.97 -13.74 16.22
N LEU A 648 7.32 -12.72 15.43
CA LEU A 648 7.76 -11.38 15.85
C LEU A 648 6.62 -10.38 16.07
N VAL A 649 5.36 -10.83 16.15
CA VAL A 649 4.20 -9.94 16.35
C VAL A 649 4.36 -9.08 17.62
N ASN A 650 4.97 -9.63 18.66
CA ASN A 650 5.11 -8.99 19.97
C ASN A 650 6.54 -8.47 20.27
N TYR A 651 7.36 -8.24 19.24
CA TYR A 651 8.75 -7.76 19.41
C TYR A 651 8.83 -6.44 20.22
N HIS A 652 7.82 -5.58 20.07
CA HIS A 652 7.75 -4.28 20.75
C HIS A 652 7.75 -4.42 22.27
N LEU A 653 7.20 -5.52 22.82
CA LEU A 653 7.19 -5.78 24.26
C LEU A 653 8.61 -5.95 24.84
N TRP A 654 9.59 -6.36 24.04
CA TRP A 654 10.98 -6.52 24.49
C TRP A 654 11.64 -5.18 24.85
N PHE A 655 11.09 -4.07 24.35
CA PHE A 655 11.60 -2.71 24.56
C PHE A 655 10.70 -1.87 25.48
N LYS A 656 9.63 -2.45 26.03
CA LYS A 656 8.62 -1.74 26.83
C LYS A 656 9.24 -1.00 28.03
N ASP A 657 10.19 -1.64 28.71
CA ASP A 657 10.85 -1.06 29.89
C ASP A 657 11.84 0.04 29.49
N ALA A 658 12.57 -0.14 28.37
CA ALA A 658 13.46 0.88 27.82
C ALA A 658 12.70 2.14 27.39
N VAL A 659 11.56 1.98 26.69
CA VAL A 659 10.67 3.09 26.33
C VAL A 659 10.11 3.77 27.59
N SER A 660 9.68 2.98 28.58
CA SER A 660 9.14 3.51 29.84
C SER A 660 10.15 4.36 30.58
N HIS A 661 11.41 3.92 30.61
CA HIS A 661 12.51 4.61 31.28
C HIS A 661 12.98 5.84 30.47
N TRP A 662 12.97 5.78 29.13
CA TRP A 662 13.25 6.94 28.28
C TRP A 662 12.33 8.12 28.61
N PHE A 663 11.03 7.89 28.79
CA PHE A 663 10.09 8.97 29.16
C PHE A 663 10.39 9.58 30.54
N VAL A 664 10.88 8.79 31.50
CA VAL A 664 11.28 9.32 32.82
C VAL A 664 12.48 10.26 32.67
N VAL A 665 13.48 9.86 31.88
CA VAL A 665 14.66 10.71 31.60
C VAL A 665 14.29 11.93 30.76
N ALA A 666 13.45 11.76 29.74
CA ALA A 666 12.97 12.84 28.88
C ALA A 666 12.22 13.93 29.68
N LYS A 667 11.41 13.53 30.68
CA LYS A 667 10.75 14.46 31.61
C LYS A 667 11.78 15.35 32.32
N SER A 668 12.78 14.75 32.95
CA SER A 668 13.85 15.48 33.65
C SER A 668 14.66 16.38 32.72
N LYS A 669 15.08 15.86 31.56
CA LYS A 669 15.87 16.60 30.56
C LYS A 669 15.09 17.76 29.93
N SER A 670 13.80 17.59 29.65
CA SER A 670 12.94 18.67 29.15
C SER A 670 12.84 19.81 30.16
N GLN A 671 12.69 19.52 31.46
CA GLN A 671 12.65 20.54 32.51
C GLN A 671 13.96 21.33 32.61
N ILE A 672 15.11 20.64 32.48
CA ILE A 672 16.43 21.29 32.45
C ILE A 672 16.54 22.24 31.25
N ARG A 673 16.16 21.78 30.05
CA ARG A 673 16.21 22.58 28.82
C ARG A 673 15.28 23.79 28.89
N ILE A 674 14.05 23.61 29.35
CA ILE A 674 13.06 24.69 29.55
C ILE A 674 13.57 25.73 30.53
N LYS A 675 14.10 25.28 31.68
CA LYS A 675 14.67 26.18 32.69
C LYS A 675 15.83 26.99 32.10
N LYS A 676 16.73 26.34 31.37
CA LYS A 676 17.88 27.01 30.77
C LYS A 676 17.47 27.99 29.66
N ALA A 677 16.50 27.62 28.83
CA ALA A 677 15.94 28.49 27.80
C ALA A 677 15.37 29.77 28.42
N VAL A 678 14.59 29.65 29.50
CA VAL A 678 14.07 30.81 30.23
C VAL A 678 15.18 31.62 30.91
N GLU A 679 16.24 30.99 31.44
CA GLU A 679 17.38 31.72 32.04
C GLU A 679 18.14 32.57 31.00
N LEU A 680 18.41 31.99 29.82
CA LEU A 680 19.18 32.64 28.74
C LEU A 680 18.38 33.71 27.98
N ASP A 681 17.05 33.64 28.04
CA ASP A 681 16.17 34.58 27.35
C ASP A 681 16.41 36.02 27.82
N LYS A 682 16.40 36.99 26.90
CA LYS A 682 16.45 38.41 27.25
C LYS A 682 15.06 39.05 27.34
N VAL A 683 14.02 38.35 26.88
CA VAL A 683 12.63 38.84 26.82
C VAL A 683 12.54 40.12 25.98
N ASP A 684 13.19 40.11 24.82
CA ASP A 684 13.16 41.18 23.82
C ASP A 684 12.50 40.68 22.53
N PHE A 685 11.88 41.59 21.76
CA PHE A 685 11.32 41.26 20.45
C PHE A 685 12.43 40.80 19.49
N LEU A 686 12.19 39.69 18.80
CA LEU A 686 13.12 39.14 17.82
C LEU A 686 13.09 39.91 16.49
N ASP A 687 11.90 40.34 16.06
CA ASP A 687 11.61 41.15 14.88
C ASP A 687 10.22 41.79 15.03
N ASN A 688 9.86 42.79 14.22
CA ASN A 688 8.57 43.48 14.25
C ASN A 688 7.36 42.56 13.97
N PHE A 689 7.59 41.37 13.41
CA PHE A 689 6.55 40.37 13.10
C PHE A 689 6.43 39.26 14.15
N VAL A 690 7.50 38.97 14.91
CA VAL A 690 7.54 37.87 15.87
C VAL A 690 7.35 38.43 17.27
N LYS A 691 6.13 38.27 17.80
CA LYS A 691 5.72 38.86 19.08
C LYS A 691 6.10 38.04 20.33
N HIS A 692 6.89 36.97 20.17
CA HIS A 692 7.39 36.08 21.23
C HIS A 692 8.92 36.02 21.20
N SER A 693 9.55 35.60 22.29
CA SER A 693 11.02 35.49 22.43
C SER A 693 11.52 34.06 22.15
N THR A 694 12.85 33.88 22.17
CA THR A 694 13.50 32.60 21.83
C THR A 694 13.11 31.46 22.77
N SER A 695 12.89 31.73 24.07
CA SER A 695 12.60 30.65 25.02
C SER A 695 11.29 29.92 24.74
N ALA A 696 10.31 30.61 24.14
CA ALA A 696 9.04 30.01 23.72
C ALA A 696 9.24 29.06 22.52
N VAL A 697 10.13 29.44 21.58
CA VAL A 697 10.51 28.62 20.42
C VAL A 697 11.31 27.40 20.87
N ASP A 698 12.29 27.58 21.76
CA ASP A 698 13.14 26.51 22.28
C ASP A 698 12.33 25.46 23.07
N THR A 699 11.40 25.93 23.90
CA THR A 699 10.48 25.06 24.66
C THR A 699 9.55 24.29 23.72
N SER A 700 8.96 24.96 22.74
CA SER A 700 8.09 24.30 21.75
C SER A 700 8.84 23.28 20.90
N THR A 701 10.10 23.58 20.54
CA THR A 701 10.98 22.66 19.79
C THR A 701 11.29 21.41 20.60
N CYS A 702 11.54 21.53 21.91
CA CYS A 702 11.71 20.39 22.81
C CYS A 702 10.47 19.48 22.80
N PHE A 703 9.26 20.05 22.86
CA PHE A 703 8.02 19.26 22.76
C PHE A 703 7.86 18.60 21.39
N VAL A 704 8.22 19.28 20.30
CA VAL A 704 8.23 18.68 18.95
C VAL A 704 9.17 17.49 18.88
N GLN A 705 10.36 17.55 19.48
CA GLN A 705 11.30 16.42 19.50
C GLN A 705 10.78 15.21 20.29
N ILE A 706 10.06 15.44 21.39
CA ILE A 706 9.39 14.37 22.16
C ILE A 706 8.28 13.72 21.33
N LYS A 707 7.45 14.53 20.65
CA LYS A 707 6.41 14.03 19.74
C LYS A 707 7.02 13.25 18.56
N GLU A 708 8.11 13.75 18.00
CA GLU A 708 8.82 13.11 16.89
C GLU A 708 9.40 11.75 17.31
N PHE A 709 9.98 11.64 18.51
CA PHE A 709 10.43 10.35 19.04
C PHE A 709 9.26 9.35 19.17
N TRP A 710 8.12 9.78 19.72
CA TRP A 710 6.91 8.93 19.79
C TRP A 710 6.45 8.48 18.40
N ARG A 711 6.43 9.40 17.42
CA ARG A 711 6.08 9.11 16.04
C ARG A 711 7.04 8.10 15.40
N GLN A 712 8.34 8.21 15.66
CA GLN A 712 9.36 7.27 15.15
C GLN A 712 9.18 5.86 15.72
N LEU A 713 8.80 5.74 17.00
CA LEU A 713 8.50 4.44 17.60
C LEU A 713 7.38 3.71 16.84
N ASN A 714 6.37 4.43 16.33
CA ASN A 714 5.24 3.86 15.56
C ASN A 714 4.75 2.55 16.21
N TRP A 715 4.39 2.65 17.49
CA TRP A 715 4.16 1.51 18.35
C TRP A 715 3.02 0.65 17.81
N PRO A 716 3.24 -0.66 17.56
CA PRO A 716 2.31 -1.48 16.78
C PRO A 716 1.04 -1.92 17.53
N ASP A 717 0.99 -1.74 18.85
CA ASP A 717 -0.17 -2.06 19.70
C ASP A 717 -0.86 -0.78 20.19
N PRO A 718 -1.93 -0.32 19.52
CA PRO A 718 -2.63 0.90 19.92
C PRO A 718 -3.20 0.82 21.34
N ALA A 719 -3.68 -0.34 21.81
CA ALA A 719 -4.23 -0.48 23.15
C ALA A 719 -3.14 -0.39 24.22
N GLY A 720 -2.01 -1.08 24.01
CA GLY A 720 -0.84 -1.00 24.90
C GLY A 720 -0.12 0.35 24.87
N SER A 721 -0.28 1.12 23.79
CA SER A 721 0.33 2.44 23.60
C SER A 721 -0.20 3.52 24.56
N PHE A 722 -1.41 3.35 25.11
CA PHE A 722 -2.09 4.35 25.94
C PHE A 722 -1.21 4.86 27.10
N THR A 723 -0.52 3.95 27.79
CA THR A 723 0.35 4.31 28.93
C THR A 723 1.54 5.19 28.51
N PHE A 724 2.03 5.04 27.28
CA PHE A 724 3.09 5.89 26.73
C PHE A 724 2.56 7.23 26.24
N VAL A 725 1.39 7.24 25.58
CA VAL A 725 0.72 8.48 25.18
C VAL A 725 0.39 9.35 26.39
N MET A 726 -0.12 8.75 27.47
CA MET A 726 -0.34 9.45 28.73
C MET A 726 0.95 10.10 29.26
N LYS A 727 2.10 9.39 29.21
CA LYS A 727 3.40 9.96 29.60
C LYS A 727 3.83 11.12 28.71
N VAL A 728 3.61 11.05 27.40
CA VAL A 728 3.91 12.17 26.47
C VAL A 728 3.07 13.40 26.82
N ILE A 729 1.76 13.22 27.01
CA ILE A 729 0.84 14.30 27.37
C ILE A 729 1.23 14.89 28.74
N GLU A 730 1.52 14.04 29.73
CA GLU A 730 1.99 14.46 31.06
C GLU A 730 3.24 15.33 30.97
N ILE A 731 4.27 14.89 30.22
CA ILE A 731 5.52 15.64 30.06
C ILE A 731 5.27 17.01 29.41
N ILE A 732 4.47 17.07 28.35
CA ILE A 732 4.22 18.32 27.62
C ILE A 732 3.33 19.28 28.46
N CYS A 733 2.29 18.77 29.10
CA CYS A 733 1.42 19.58 29.98
C CYS A 733 2.18 20.13 31.18
N GLU A 734 2.93 19.27 31.90
CA GLU A 734 3.76 19.72 33.01
C GLU A 734 4.86 20.68 32.56
N GLY A 735 5.49 20.42 31.41
CA GLY A 735 6.48 21.32 30.82
C GLY A 735 5.89 22.69 30.49
N THR A 736 4.68 22.74 29.95
CA THR A 736 3.96 23.98 29.60
C THR A 736 3.63 24.79 30.87
N VAL A 737 3.09 24.13 31.90
CA VAL A 737 2.82 24.75 33.20
C VAL A 737 4.12 25.23 33.86
N TYR A 738 5.18 24.43 33.79
CA TYR A 738 6.49 24.77 34.33
C TYR A 738 7.11 26.00 33.65
N TYR A 739 7.02 26.08 32.31
CA TYR A 739 7.44 27.24 31.54
C TYR A 739 6.69 28.51 31.97
N ALA A 740 5.36 28.44 32.10
CA ALA A 740 4.55 29.57 32.55
C ALA A 740 4.95 30.05 33.97
N LYS A 741 5.20 29.12 34.90
CA LYS A 741 5.69 29.44 36.25
C LYS A 741 7.06 30.14 36.22
N LEU A 742 8.00 29.65 35.42
CA LEU A 742 9.33 30.25 35.29
C LEU A 742 9.28 31.66 34.68
N CYS A 743 8.46 31.85 33.64
CA CYS A 743 8.24 33.16 33.03
C CYS A 743 7.67 34.17 34.03
N GLN A 744 6.71 33.75 34.86
CA GLN A 744 6.15 34.59 35.92
C GLN A 744 7.19 34.95 37.01
N GLN A 745 7.99 33.97 37.46
CA GLN A 745 9.06 34.20 38.44
C GLN A 745 10.13 35.15 37.91
N LYS A 746 10.49 35.02 36.63
CA LYS A 746 11.47 35.90 35.98
C LYS A 746 10.94 37.33 35.89
N GLN A 747 9.67 37.50 35.51
CA GLN A 747 9.03 38.81 35.48
C GLN A 747 9.03 39.51 36.84
N GLN A 748 8.70 38.79 37.92
CA GLN A 748 8.71 39.37 39.27
C GLN A 748 10.08 39.93 39.66
N LYS A 749 11.17 39.22 39.31
CA LYS A 749 12.55 39.65 39.60
C LYS A 749 12.97 40.87 38.77
N THR A 750 12.56 40.98 37.50
CA THR A 750 12.89 42.11 36.63
C THR A 750 12.17 43.40 37.03
N THR A 751 10.98 43.29 37.65
CA THR A 751 10.17 44.45 38.03
C THR A 751 10.76 45.22 39.23
N GLU A 752 11.71 44.64 39.96
CA GLU A 752 12.37 45.28 41.13
C GLU A 752 13.59 46.15 40.77
N SER A 753 14.12 46.10 39.54
CA SER A 753 15.41 46.74 39.20
C SER A 753 15.43 47.80 38.09
N ASP A 754 14.34 48.06 37.35
CA ASP A 754 14.38 48.91 36.13
C ASP A 754 13.35 50.06 36.06
N VAL A 755 13.70 51.06 35.22
CA VAL A 755 13.01 52.33 34.97
C VAL A 755 11.60 52.14 34.34
N PRO A 756 10.59 52.99 34.63
CA PRO A 756 9.16 52.67 34.44
C PRO A 756 8.67 52.51 32.99
N THR A 757 9.40 52.98 31.98
CA THR A 757 8.91 53.08 30.59
C THR A 757 9.04 51.80 29.76
N ASP A 758 9.92 50.88 30.15
CA ASP A 758 10.22 49.63 29.39
C ASP A 758 9.42 48.40 29.91
N SER A 759 8.52 48.62 30.89
CA SER A 759 7.83 47.55 31.62
C SER A 759 6.68 46.90 30.84
N ASN A 760 5.99 47.62 29.95
CA ASN A 760 4.77 47.10 29.33
C ASN A 760 5.06 46.18 28.13
N GLU A 761 6.12 46.46 27.36
CA GLU A 761 6.51 45.64 26.20
C GLU A 761 7.01 44.26 26.62
N LYS A 762 7.90 44.20 27.64
CA LYS A 762 8.38 42.94 28.22
C LYS A 762 7.26 42.08 28.82
N LEU A 763 6.25 42.71 29.41
CA LEU A 763 5.05 42.03 29.90
C LEU A 763 4.20 41.47 28.73
N CYS A 764 4.10 42.20 27.61
CA CYS A 764 3.41 41.70 26.40
C CYS A 764 4.14 40.49 25.80
N ILE A 765 5.46 40.54 25.69
CA ILE A 765 6.29 39.42 25.21
C ILE A 765 6.09 38.20 26.12
N THR A 766 6.11 38.39 27.44
CA THR A 766 5.90 37.30 28.41
C THR A 766 4.52 36.65 28.27
N ILE A 767 3.46 37.44 28.05
CA ILE A 767 2.10 36.93 27.80
C ILE A 767 2.05 36.17 26.46
N ASN A 768 2.66 36.71 25.41
CA ASN A 768 2.68 36.07 24.10
C ASN A 768 3.48 34.77 24.10
N ASN A 769 4.58 34.71 24.86
CA ASN A 769 5.36 33.50 25.06
C ASN A 769 4.54 32.38 25.70
N MET A 770 3.81 32.69 26.77
CA MET A 770 2.94 31.72 27.43
C MET A 770 1.84 31.22 26.49
N GLU A 771 1.20 32.12 25.73
CA GLU A 771 0.19 31.74 24.74
C GLU A 771 0.78 30.93 23.59
N PHE A 772 2.00 31.26 23.13
CA PHE A 772 2.68 30.52 22.07
C PHE A 772 3.00 29.09 22.50
N VAL A 773 3.53 28.88 23.70
CA VAL A 773 3.76 27.53 24.23
C VAL A 773 2.44 26.80 24.50
N LEU A 774 1.40 27.51 24.97
CA LEU A 774 0.06 26.94 25.18
C LEU A 774 -0.56 26.40 23.87
N GLN A 775 -0.32 27.08 22.74
CA GLN A 775 -0.80 26.62 21.43
C GLN A 775 -0.27 25.22 21.05
N THR A 776 0.84 24.76 21.64
CA THR A 776 1.37 23.41 21.40
C THR A 776 0.49 22.29 21.98
N LEU A 777 -0.38 22.58 22.95
CA LEU A 777 -1.32 21.61 23.54
C LEU A 777 -2.55 21.34 22.65
N ARG A 778 -2.98 22.33 21.85
CA ARG A 778 -4.22 22.25 21.08
C ARG A 778 -4.24 21.14 20.02
N PRO A 779 -3.20 20.94 19.18
CA PRO A 779 -3.17 19.85 18.21
C PRO A 779 -2.71 18.51 18.82
N LEU A 780 -2.45 18.44 20.14
CA LEU A 780 -1.77 17.29 20.75
C LEU A 780 -2.60 15.99 20.68
N GLU A 781 -3.93 16.11 20.74
CA GLU A 781 -4.84 14.96 20.60
C GLU A 781 -4.72 14.29 19.22
N ASP A 782 -4.73 15.12 18.17
CA ASP A 782 -4.62 14.68 16.78
C ASP A 782 -3.22 14.16 16.47
N ASP A 783 -2.18 14.87 16.90
CA ASP A 783 -0.77 14.51 16.68
C ASP A 783 -0.42 13.14 17.28
N LEU A 784 -1.05 12.75 18.40
CA LEU A 784 -0.81 11.49 19.08
C LEU A 784 -1.79 10.37 18.68
N GLY A 785 -2.78 10.67 17.81
CA GLY A 785 -3.75 9.69 17.34
C GLY A 785 -4.65 9.12 18.43
N VAL A 786 -5.00 9.92 19.44
CA VAL A 786 -5.74 9.48 20.65
C VAL A 786 -7.04 8.75 20.28
N GLU A 787 -7.79 9.24 19.30
CA GLU A 787 -9.03 8.60 18.84
C GLU A 787 -8.84 7.17 18.32
N GLN A 788 -7.72 6.85 17.69
CA GLN A 788 -7.42 5.49 17.25
C GLN A 788 -7.17 4.55 18.45
N ILE A 789 -6.48 5.07 19.47
CA ILE A 789 -6.17 4.36 20.71
C ILE A 789 -7.45 4.08 21.49
N ILE A 790 -8.32 5.08 21.66
CA ILE A 790 -9.59 4.92 22.38
C ILE A 790 -10.51 3.89 21.69
N LYS A 791 -10.55 3.90 20.35
CA LYS A 791 -11.29 2.87 19.58
C LYS A 791 -10.72 1.47 19.83
N ALA A 792 -9.40 1.30 19.82
CA ALA A 792 -8.75 0.03 20.10
C ALA A 792 -8.99 -0.45 21.55
N LEU A 793 -8.95 0.46 22.53
CA LEU A 793 -9.26 0.16 23.94
C LEU A 793 -10.71 -0.27 24.13
N ASN A 794 -11.65 0.36 23.44
CA ASN A 794 -13.07 -0.02 23.49
C ASN A 794 -13.28 -1.47 23.00
N LEU A 795 -12.60 -1.85 21.92
CA LEU A 795 -12.66 -3.21 21.38
C LEU A 795 -12.03 -4.27 22.31
N ASN A 796 -10.91 -3.94 22.97
CA ASN A 796 -10.15 -4.91 23.77
C ASN A 796 -10.60 -5.00 25.24
N GLN A 797 -11.00 -3.87 25.85
CA GLN A 797 -11.25 -3.74 27.29
C GLN A 797 -12.64 -3.17 27.63
N GLY A 798 -13.46 -2.86 26.61
CA GLY A 798 -14.84 -2.38 26.75
C GLY A 798 -14.99 -0.84 26.84
N GLY A 799 -16.21 -0.36 26.59
CA GLY A 799 -16.50 1.07 26.43
C GLY A 799 -16.35 1.92 27.69
N CYS A 800 -16.51 1.34 28.89
CA CYS A 800 -16.34 2.07 30.15
C CYS A 800 -14.88 2.50 30.36
N THR A 801 -13.94 1.57 30.19
CA THR A 801 -12.49 1.83 30.30
C THR A 801 -12.03 2.84 29.25
N ALA A 802 -12.53 2.71 28.01
CA ALA A 802 -12.22 3.65 26.94
C ALA A 802 -12.68 5.09 27.25
N ASN A 803 -13.86 5.25 27.86
CA ASN A 803 -14.35 6.57 28.29
C ASN A 803 -13.54 7.13 29.46
N GLN A 804 -13.19 6.31 30.46
CA GLN A 804 -12.33 6.74 31.58
C GLN A 804 -10.94 7.20 31.10
N CYS A 805 -10.35 6.48 30.14
CA CYS A 805 -9.10 6.86 29.49
C CYS A 805 -9.21 8.20 28.75
N ARG A 806 -10.32 8.42 28.05
CA ARG A 806 -10.60 9.68 27.35
C ARG A 806 -10.75 10.85 28.35
N GLU A 807 -11.55 10.66 29.40
CA GLU A 807 -11.72 11.66 30.47
C GLU A 807 -10.37 12.02 31.11
N SER A 808 -9.53 11.02 31.41
CA SER A 808 -8.20 11.25 32.01
C SER A 808 -7.28 12.11 31.13
N ILE A 809 -7.34 11.96 29.80
CA ILE A 809 -6.57 12.78 28.86
C ILE A 809 -7.08 14.23 28.86
N TYR A 810 -8.39 14.42 28.72
CA TYR A 810 -8.98 15.76 28.67
C TYR A 810 -8.83 16.49 30.00
N ASP A 811 -8.98 15.80 31.13
CA ASP A 811 -8.77 16.40 32.45
C ASP A 811 -7.34 16.94 32.59
N LEU A 812 -6.34 16.23 32.06
CA LEU A 812 -4.94 16.65 32.14
C LEU A 812 -4.62 17.81 31.19
N LEU A 813 -5.19 17.82 29.98
CA LEU A 813 -5.07 18.92 29.02
C LEU A 813 -5.76 20.19 29.52
N ASN A 814 -7.04 20.08 29.92
CA ASN A 814 -7.84 21.20 30.41
C ASN A 814 -7.22 21.80 31.67
N LYS A 815 -6.75 20.97 32.61
CA LYS A 815 -6.08 21.45 33.82
C LYS A 815 -4.81 22.27 33.50
N ALA A 816 -4.01 21.84 32.53
CA ALA A 816 -2.82 22.57 32.13
C ALA A 816 -3.17 23.88 31.40
N GLU A 817 -4.17 23.85 30.52
CA GLU A 817 -4.68 25.04 29.83
C GLU A 817 -5.25 26.07 30.81
N ASP A 818 -6.05 25.63 31.78
CA ASP A 818 -6.62 26.49 32.82
C ASP A 818 -5.54 27.13 33.69
N GLU A 819 -4.49 26.36 34.07
CA GLU A 819 -3.41 26.88 34.90
C GLU A 819 -2.56 27.94 34.14
N VAL A 820 -2.24 27.69 32.87
CA VAL A 820 -1.49 28.65 32.04
C VAL A 820 -2.33 29.88 31.71
N THR A 821 -3.60 29.68 31.36
CA THR A 821 -4.56 30.76 31.10
C THR A 821 -4.79 31.61 32.35
N GLY A 822 -4.89 30.98 33.53
CA GLY A 822 -4.94 31.67 34.82
C GLY A 822 -3.70 32.52 35.09
N ASN A 823 -2.51 32.03 34.73
CA ASN A 823 -1.26 32.80 34.81
C ASN A 823 -1.27 34.00 33.85
N ILE A 824 -1.71 33.81 32.60
CA ILE A 824 -1.87 34.90 31.62
C ILE A 824 -2.83 35.96 32.17
N PHE A 825 -4.01 35.56 32.66
CA PHE A 825 -4.99 36.47 33.25
C PHE A 825 -4.44 37.22 34.46
N SER A 826 -3.62 36.58 35.30
CA SER A 826 -2.99 37.24 36.44
C SER A 826 -2.05 38.37 36.00
N ILE A 827 -1.28 38.17 34.93
CA ILE A 827 -0.38 39.20 34.37
C ILE A 827 -1.20 40.31 33.69
N ILE A 828 -2.21 39.97 32.89
CA ILE A 828 -3.13 40.93 32.26
C ILE A 828 -3.82 41.80 33.32
N ARG A 829 -4.32 41.19 34.40
CA ARG A 829 -4.90 41.92 35.53
C ARG A 829 -3.90 42.91 36.13
N GLY A 830 -2.64 42.50 36.30
CA GLY A 830 -1.58 43.39 36.76
C GLY A 830 -1.34 44.59 35.82
N MET A 831 -1.45 44.39 34.50
CA MET A 831 -1.38 45.48 33.51
C MET A 831 -2.60 46.42 33.62
N VAL A 832 -3.82 45.87 33.69
CA VAL A 832 -5.06 46.66 33.79
C VAL A 832 -5.09 47.49 35.08
N GLU A 833 -4.63 46.92 36.21
CA GLU A 833 -4.49 47.66 37.48
C GLU A 833 -3.49 48.82 37.37
N LYS A 834 -2.41 48.69 36.58
CA LYS A 834 -1.47 49.79 36.32
C LYS A 834 -2.07 50.88 35.42
N LEU A 835 -2.98 50.54 34.51
CA LEU A 835 -3.65 51.48 33.60
C LEU A 835 -4.86 52.19 34.23
N ARG A 836 -5.44 51.60 35.29
CA ARG A 836 -6.63 52.12 35.98
C ARG A 836 -6.48 53.53 36.56
N PRO A 837 -5.36 53.92 37.20
CA PRO A 837 -5.19 55.28 37.75
C PRO A 837 -5.26 56.37 36.67
N ASP A 838 -4.65 56.13 35.50
CA ASP A 838 -4.70 57.06 34.38
C ASP A 838 -6.12 57.15 33.80
N MET A 839 -6.80 56.02 33.60
CA MET A 839 -8.20 56.00 33.18
C MET A 839 -9.11 56.78 34.14
N LYS A 840 -8.94 56.58 35.46
CA LYS A 840 -9.68 57.34 36.49
C LYS A 840 -9.43 58.84 36.41
N LYS A 841 -8.19 59.25 36.18
CA LYS A 841 -7.83 60.67 36.00
C LYS A 841 -8.55 61.29 34.80
N PHE A 842 -8.57 60.61 33.66
CA PHE A 842 -9.24 61.11 32.45
C PHE A 842 -10.78 61.08 32.56
N VAL A 843 -11.36 60.04 33.18
CA VAL A 843 -12.79 59.96 33.48
C VAL A 843 -13.21 61.06 34.48
N PHE A 844 -12.37 61.36 35.47
CA PHE A 844 -12.58 62.48 36.40
C PHE A 844 -12.57 63.84 35.68
N HIS A 845 -11.65 64.06 34.74
CA HIS A 845 -11.62 65.29 33.93
C HIS A 845 -12.83 65.40 32.98
N LEU A 846 -13.33 64.29 32.44
CA LEU A 846 -14.57 64.22 31.64
C LEU A 846 -15.81 64.58 32.48
N ALA A 847 -15.88 64.07 33.72
CA ALA A 847 -16.99 64.33 34.64
C ALA A 847 -17.03 65.78 35.15
N TRP A 848 -15.90 66.48 35.17
CA TRP A 848 -15.80 67.88 35.66
C TRP A 848 -15.58 68.91 34.54
N ALA A 849 -15.75 68.52 33.27
CA ALA A 849 -15.62 69.43 32.14
C ALA A 849 -16.76 70.48 32.10
N PRO A 850 -16.46 71.78 31.90
CA PRO A 850 -17.45 72.86 31.89
C PRO A 850 -18.64 72.60 30.95
N GLU A 851 -19.84 73.06 31.32
CA GLU A 851 -21.08 72.87 30.51
C GLU A 851 -21.01 73.43 29.08
N LYS A 852 -20.12 74.41 28.83
CA LYS A 852 -19.90 75.01 27.51
C LYS A 852 -19.07 74.14 26.56
N LEU A 853 -18.47 73.06 27.05
CA LEU A 853 -17.69 72.12 26.24
C LEU A 853 -18.63 71.00 25.77
N ASP A 854 -18.69 70.81 24.46
CA ASP A 854 -19.42 69.70 23.86
C ASP A 854 -18.84 68.35 24.31
N ALA A 855 -19.66 67.30 24.25
CA ALA A 855 -19.25 65.97 24.68
C ALA A 855 -18.04 65.44 23.89
N GLU A 856 -17.92 65.85 22.62
CA GLU A 856 -16.88 65.42 21.69
C GLU A 856 -15.49 65.99 22.05
N ASN A 857 -15.38 67.26 22.42
CA ASN A 857 -14.10 67.82 22.87
C ASN A 857 -13.79 67.47 24.33
N ALA A 858 -14.80 67.20 25.17
CA ALA A 858 -14.60 66.77 26.55
C ALA A 858 -14.02 65.35 26.66
N ILE A 859 -14.38 64.43 25.75
CA ILE A 859 -13.91 63.04 25.74
C ILE A 859 -12.59 62.84 24.98
N ARG A 860 -12.21 63.78 24.10
CA ARG A 860 -11.01 63.68 23.26
C ARG A 860 -9.71 63.31 24.02
N PRO A 861 -9.38 63.88 25.19
CA PRO A 861 -8.15 63.51 25.92
C PRO A 861 -8.17 62.07 26.44
N LEU A 862 -9.34 61.54 26.82
CA LEU A 862 -9.51 60.14 27.20
C LEU A 862 -9.35 59.22 25.98
N LEU A 863 -9.94 59.60 24.84
CA LEU A 863 -9.83 58.86 23.59
C LEU A 863 -8.39 58.83 23.06
N GLU A 864 -7.65 59.94 23.09
CA GLU A 864 -6.25 59.99 22.65
C GLU A 864 -5.33 59.14 23.52
N ASN A 865 -5.53 59.15 24.85
CA ASN A 865 -4.76 58.30 25.76
C ASN A 865 -5.08 56.81 25.59
N LEU A 866 -6.36 56.45 25.45
CA LEU A 866 -6.78 55.09 25.16
C LEU A 866 -6.30 54.63 23.77
N ASP A 867 -6.39 55.48 22.76
CA ASP A 867 -5.92 55.18 21.39
C ASP A 867 -4.40 54.94 21.37
N THR A 868 -3.61 55.77 22.05
CA THR A 868 -2.15 55.58 22.12
C THR A 868 -1.76 54.32 22.91
N THR A 869 -2.45 54.05 24.02
CA THR A 869 -2.18 52.89 24.88
C THR A 869 -2.63 51.58 24.22
N LEU A 870 -3.86 51.55 23.67
CA LEU A 870 -4.41 50.39 22.98
C LEU A 870 -3.70 50.11 21.67
N ARG A 871 -3.23 51.12 20.91
CA ARG A 871 -2.38 50.88 19.73
C ARG A 871 -1.08 50.21 20.11
N THR A 872 -0.40 50.67 21.16
CA THR A 872 0.84 50.04 21.63
C THR A 872 0.61 48.60 22.07
N LEU A 873 -0.45 48.34 22.84
CA LEU A 873 -0.81 46.98 23.28
C LEU A 873 -1.27 46.09 22.13
N TYR A 874 -2.05 46.60 21.19
CA TYR A 874 -2.49 45.88 19.99
C TYR A 874 -1.31 45.48 19.09
N ASN A 875 -0.35 46.40 18.91
CA ASN A 875 0.85 46.13 18.13
C ASN A 875 1.72 45.06 18.82
N ASN A 876 1.77 45.03 20.15
CA ASN A 876 2.69 44.17 20.90
C ASN A 876 2.08 42.86 21.44
N LEU A 877 0.75 42.71 21.55
CA LEU A 877 0.07 41.48 21.98
C LEU A 877 -0.44 40.64 20.81
N LEU A 878 -0.58 39.33 21.03
CA LEU A 878 -1.38 38.45 20.17
C LEU A 878 -2.88 38.78 20.31
N GLN A 879 -3.66 38.61 19.23
CA GLN A 879 -5.08 38.98 19.17
C GLN A 879 -5.89 38.39 20.33
N ALA A 880 -5.74 37.09 20.61
CA ALA A 880 -6.47 36.43 21.71
C ALA A 880 -6.18 37.05 23.09
N ASN A 881 -4.94 37.50 23.32
CA ASN A 881 -4.57 38.16 24.58
C ASN A 881 -5.00 39.62 24.62
N PHE A 882 -5.04 40.29 23.47
CA PHE A 882 -5.61 41.63 23.35
C PHE A 882 -7.12 41.61 23.64
N ASP A 883 -7.86 40.62 23.12
CA ASP A 883 -9.29 40.46 23.38
C ASP A 883 -9.55 40.17 24.88
N ARG A 884 -8.76 39.28 25.50
CA ARG A 884 -8.80 39.03 26.96
C ARG A 884 -8.51 40.29 27.79
N LEU A 885 -7.59 41.14 27.32
CA LEU A 885 -7.25 42.41 27.97
C LEU A 885 -8.40 43.41 27.83
N LEU A 886 -9.00 43.53 26.65
CA LEU A 886 -10.14 44.42 26.40
C LEU A 886 -11.37 44.03 27.24
N ASP A 887 -11.69 42.74 27.32
CA ASP A 887 -12.79 42.23 28.15
C ASP A 887 -12.59 42.57 29.63
N MET A 888 -11.35 42.44 30.12
CA MET A 888 -10.98 42.79 31.49
C MET A 888 -10.96 44.31 31.75
N MET A 889 -10.67 45.13 30.73
CA MET A 889 -10.78 46.59 30.82
C MET A 889 -12.24 47.08 30.83
N TRP A 890 -13.16 46.36 30.20
CA TRP A 890 -14.55 46.78 30.02
C TRP A 890 -15.42 46.66 31.28
N THR A 891 -15.02 45.85 32.27
CA THR A 891 -15.89 45.49 33.39
C THR A 891 -15.74 46.39 34.64
N LYS A 892 -16.86 47.05 34.98
CA LYS A 892 -17.22 47.77 36.23
C LYS A 892 -16.47 49.06 36.57
N GLU A 893 -17.15 50.20 36.41
CA GLU A 893 -17.07 51.32 37.35
C GLU A 893 -18.39 52.13 37.36
N ARG A 894 -19.08 52.14 38.52
CA ARG A 894 -20.29 52.94 38.81
C ARG A 894 -19.87 54.29 39.40
N LEU A 895 -20.37 55.41 38.86
CA LEU A 895 -21.20 56.44 39.54
C LEU A 895 -21.13 57.82 38.86
N ALA A 896 -22.33 58.44 38.81
CA ALA A 896 -22.67 59.86 38.69
C ALA A 896 -22.43 60.57 37.34
N PHE A 897 -23.38 60.52 36.37
CA PHE A 897 -23.47 61.51 35.26
C PHE A 897 -24.62 61.28 34.23
N PHE A 898 -25.89 61.10 34.65
CA PHE A 898 -26.90 60.41 33.83
C PHE A 898 -27.31 61.04 32.47
N ASP A 899 -27.14 62.34 32.24
CA ASP A 899 -27.45 62.94 30.92
C ASP A 899 -26.33 62.77 29.87
N ARG A 900 -25.07 62.92 30.28
CA ARG A 900 -23.91 62.76 29.39
C ARG A 900 -23.55 61.28 29.21
N LEU A 901 -23.80 60.42 30.21
CA LEU A 901 -23.61 58.96 30.10
C LEU A 901 -24.55 58.31 29.08
N TYR A 902 -25.81 58.75 28.96
CA TYR A 902 -26.73 58.24 27.94
C TYR A 902 -26.20 58.51 26.52
N SER A 903 -25.64 59.70 26.31
CA SER A 903 -25.06 60.11 25.02
C SER A 903 -23.71 59.41 24.75
N SER A 904 -22.84 59.31 25.75
CA SER A 904 -21.55 58.62 25.64
C SER A 904 -21.67 57.10 25.49
N LEU A 905 -22.72 56.47 26.04
CA LEU A 905 -22.97 55.04 25.85
C LEU A 905 -23.20 54.70 24.37
N THR A 906 -23.88 55.58 23.63
CA THR A 906 -24.12 55.40 22.18
C THR A 906 -22.81 55.54 21.40
N ILE A 907 -21.97 56.53 21.74
CA ILE A 907 -20.65 56.74 21.12
C ILE A 907 -19.69 55.58 21.43
N LEU A 908 -19.76 55.00 22.64
CA LEU A 908 -18.98 53.82 23.01
C LEU A 908 -19.39 52.58 22.20
N VAL A 909 -20.70 52.37 21.99
CA VAL A 909 -21.19 51.29 21.12
C VAL A 909 -20.61 51.43 19.71
N ASP A 910 -20.62 52.63 19.13
CA ASP A 910 -20.06 52.88 17.79
C ASP A 910 -18.54 52.68 17.74
N PHE A 911 -17.82 53.08 18.80
CA PHE A 911 -16.37 52.90 18.91
C PHE A 911 -15.98 51.41 19.00
N PHE A 912 -16.62 50.63 19.88
CA PHE A 912 -16.34 49.20 20.02
C PHE A 912 -16.85 48.35 18.86
N HIS A 913 -17.89 48.82 18.15
CA HIS A 913 -18.34 48.19 16.91
C HIS A 913 -17.35 48.45 15.75
N GLY A 914 -16.71 49.63 15.72
CA GLY A 914 -15.61 49.92 14.81
C GLY A 914 -15.97 49.77 13.33
N SER A 915 -17.19 50.14 12.93
CA SER A 915 -17.73 49.97 11.56
C SER A 915 -17.61 48.53 11.02
N GLY A 916 -17.80 47.52 11.87
CA GLY A 916 -17.79 46.10 11.49
C GLY A 916 -16.43 45.41 11.60
N LYS A 917 -15.40 46.09 12.13
CA LYS A 917 -14.07 45.51 12.41
C LYS A 917 -13.84 45.20 13.90
N GLY A 918 -14.75 45.64 14.77
CA GLY A 918 -14.73 45.38 16.21
C GLY A 918 -15.75 44.30 16.63
N LEU A 919 -16.36 44.46 17.80
CA LEU A 919 -17.33 43.50 18.31
C LEU A 919 -18.67 43.59 17.52
N PRO A 920 -19.36 42.45 17.28
CA PRO A 920 -20.71 42.45 16.73
C PRO A 920 -21.69 43.18 17.66
N LEU A 921 -22.66 43.91 17.09
CA LEU A 921 -23.67 44.66 17.85
C LEU A 921 -24.42 43.78 18.86
N ASP A 922 -24.69 42.52 18.52
CA ASP A 922 -25.38 41.56 19.38
C ASP A 922 -24.58 41.18 20.63
N CYS A 923 -23.24 41.20 20.54
CA CYS A 923 -22.35 40.97 21.69
C CYS A 923 -22.26 42.21 22.59
N ILE A 924 -22.33 43.41 22.00
CA ILE A 924 -22.28 44.70 22.71
C ILE A 924 -23.62 44.96 23.42
N GLN A 925 -24.75 44.66 22.78
CA GLN A 925 -26.11 44.89 23.29
C GLN A 925 -26.68 43.72 24.10
N ASN A 926 -25.83 43.11 24.91
CA ASN A 926 -26.19 41.98 25.79
C ASN A 926 -27.14 42.39 26.94
N ALA A 927 -27.60 41.42 27.74
CA ALA A 927 -28.52 41.67 28.86
C ALA A 927 -28.02 42.76 29.84
N PRO A 928 -26.74 42.77 30.28
CA PRO A 928 -26.18 43.87 31.07
C PRO A 928 -26.31 45.26 30.42
N TYR A 929 -26.13 45.35 29.10
CA TYR A 929 -26.32 46.60 28.34
C TYR A 929 -27.79 47.02 28.33
N GLN A 930 -28.73 46.09 28.08
CA GLN A 930 -30.15 46.38 28.04
C GLN A 930 -30.68 46.84 29.41
N ASP A 931 -30.24 46.19 30.49
CA ASP A 931 -30.56 46.57 31.86
C ASP A 931 -30.04 47.98 32.18
N LEU A 932 -28.79 48.27 31.78
CA LEU A 932 -28.19 49.59 31.95
C LEU A 932 -28.93 50.65 31.12
N PHE A 933 -29.25 50.37 29.86
CA PHE A 933 -29.97 51.28 28.98
C PHE A 933 -31.38 51.61 29.51
N HIS A 934 -32.12 50.60 29.98
CA HIS A 934 -33.45 50.77 30.58
C HIS A 934 -33.39 51.61 31.87
N MET A 935 -32.43 51.31 32.75
CA MET A 935 -32.21 52.07 33.98
C MET A 935 -31.87 53.55 33.71
N LEU A 936 -30.97 53.79 32.74
CA LEU A 936 -30.59 55.15 32.33
C LEU A 936 -31.80 55.93 31.77
N LYS A 937 -32.67 55.26 31.01
CA LYS A 937 -33.89 55.86 30.45
C LYS A 937 -34.87 56.30 31.55
N LEU A 938 -35.15 55.46 32.54
CA LEU A 938 -36.02 55.79 33.67
C LEU A 938 -35.45 56.94 34.53
N GLN A 939 -34.14 56.97 34.73
CA GLN A 939 -33.49 58.03 35.51
C GLN A 939 -33.46 59.38 34.79
N LYS A 940 -33.44 59.39 33.44
CA LYS A 940 -33.48 60.59 32.59
C LYS A 940 -34.86 61.26 32.48
N SER A 941 -35.96 60.49 32.57
CA SER A 941 -37.32 61.02 32.36
C SER A 941 -37.70 62.10 33.38
N ASP A 942 -38.53 63.08 33.03
CA ASP A 942 -39.02 64.08 33.98
C ASP A 942 -40.00 63.48 35.01
N THR A 943 -40.18 64.17 36.15
CA THR A 943 -40.96 63.65 37.28
C THR A 943 -42.45 63.52 36.95
N LEU A 944 -43.00 64.45 36.17
CA LEU A 944 -44.41 64.41 35.78
C LEU A 944 -44.66 63.24 34.82
N HIS A 945 -43.79 63.03 33.85
CA HIS A 945 -43.88 61.89 32.95
C HIS A 945 -43.74 60.54 33.67
N LEU A 946 -42.85 60.43 34.68
CA LEU A 946 -42.78 59.22 35.51
C LEU A 946 -44.07 58.95 36.28
N ILE A 947 -44.74 59.99 36.78
CA ILE A 947 -46.06 59.86 37.44
C ILE A 947 -47.11 59.40 36.42
N GLU A 948 -47.11 59.95 35.20
CA GLU A 948 -48.00 59.52 34.12
C GLU A 948 -47.79 58.05 33.75
N LEU A 949 -46.53 57.63 33.54
CA LEU A 949 -46.19 56.23 33.25
C LEU A 949 -46.62 55.28 34.37
N TYR A 950 -46.50 55.71 35.64
CA TYR A 950 -47.00 54.94 36.76
C TYR A 950 -48.52 54.77 36.71
N ILE A 951 -49.28 55.84 36.45
CA ILE A 951 -50.75 55.77 36.37
C ILE A 951 -51.19 54.91 35.17
N LEU A 952 -50.54 55.05 34.02
CA LEU A 952 -50.76 54.20 32.84
C LEU A 952 -50.55 52.72 33.17
N GLN A 953 -49.45 52.40 33.84
CA GLN A 953 -49.18 51.03 34.28
C GLN A 953 -50.28 50.50 35.21
N ARG A 954 -50.79 51.30 36.14
CA ARG A 954 -51.90 50.89 37.04
C ARG A 954 -53.22 50.70 36.30
N LEU A 955 -53.52 51.55 35.31
CA LEU A 955 -54.70 51.40 34.45
C LEU A 955 -54.62 50.12 33.61
N GLU A 956 -53.44 49.76 33.09
CA GLU A 956 -53.22 48.49 32.40
C GLU A 956 -53.33 47.28 33.32
N GLU A 957 -52.73 47.36 34.52
CA GLU A 957 -52.82 46.29 35.51
C GLU A 957 -54.28 46.03 35.88
N GLN A 958 -55.10 47.07 36.06
CA GLN A 958 -56.53 46.95 36.30
C GLN A 958 -57.26 46.15 35.20
N GLN A 959 -56.95 46.39 33.93
CA GLN A 959 -57.57 45.68 32.81
C GLN A 959 -57.18 44.19 32.75
N LYS A 960 -56.02 43.84 33.31
CA LYS A 960 -55.46 42.48 33.32
C LYS A 960 -55.90 41.65 34.53
N ILE A 961 -56.71 42.20 35.45
CA ILE A 961 -57.20 41.46 36.63
C ILE A 961 -58.29 40.47 36.22
N GLU A 962 -57.94 39.19 36.20
CA GLU A 962 -58.91 38.11 35.91
C GLU A 962 -59.65 37.60 37.16
N LYS A 963 -59.09 37.80 38.37
CA LYS A 963 -59.66 37.32 39.65
C LYS A 963 -59.68 38.44 40.69
N PRO A 964 -60.84 38.79 41.25
CA PRO A 964 -60.97 39.83 42.27
C PRO A 964 -60.58 39.30 43.65
N THR A 965 -59.30 39.42 44.02
CA THR A 965 -58.77 38.91 45.30
C THR A 965 -59.15 39.76 46.52
N TYR A 966 -59.42 41.05 46.33
CA TYR A 966 -59.60 42.02 47.43
C TYR A 966 -61.00 42.63 47.48
N GLY A 967 -61.96 42.01 46.81
CA GLY A 967 -63.34 42.49 46.65
C GLY A 967 -63.59 43.24 45.34
N ILE A 968 -64.86 43.60 45.12
CA ILE A 968 -65.33 44.23 43.88
C ILE A 968 -66.13 45.48 44.23
N LEU A 969 -65.81 46.60 43.61
CA LEU A 969 -66.56 47.85 43.70
C LEU A 969 -67.47 48.02 42.48
N THR A 970 -68.78 48.16 42.70
CA THR A 970 -69.74 48.44 41.63
C THR A 970 -70.02 49.93 41.56
N ILE A 971 -69.75 50.52 40.40
CA ILE A 971 -69.97 51.93 40.13
C ILE A 971 -70.87 52.11 38.92
N LYS A 972 -71.50 53.25 38.81
CA LYS A 972 -72.17 53.71 37.60
C LYS A 972 -71.59 55.05 37.21
N THR A 973 -71.19 55.20 35.95
CA THR A 973 -70.59 56.45 35.47
C THR A 973 -71.33 57.00 34.26
N SER A 974 -71.49 58.31 34.23
CA SER A 974 -72.05 59.02 33.09
C SER A 974 -71.40 60.39 32.97
N TYR A 975 -71.11 60.80 31.74
CA TYR A 975 -70.56 62.12 31.45
C TYR A 975 -71.59 63.00 30.77
N ASN A 976 -71.79 64.19 31.31
CA ASN A 976 -72.64 65.23 30.75
C ASN A 976 -71.77 66.21 29.95
N SER A 977 -71.73 66.02 28.63
CA SER A 977 -70.93 66.86 27.71
C SER A 977 -71.42 68.31 27.65
N THR A 978 -72.66 68.62 28.06
CA THR A 978 -73.18 69.99 28.09
C THR A 978 -72.77 70.74 29.36
N ALA A 979 -72.70 70.04 30.49
CA ALA A 979 -72.30 70.60 31.79
C ALA A 979 -70.79 70.43 32.09
N GLU A 980 -70.05 69.75 31.20
CA GLU A 980 -68.66 69.31 31.39
C GLU A 980 -68.48 68.61 32.75
N SER A 981 -69.44 67.75 33.12
CA SER A 981 -69.45 67.08 34.42
C SER A 981 -69.51 65.56 34.32
N LEU A 982 -68.62 64.91 35.07
CA LEU A 982 -68.56 63.47 35.29
C LEU A 982 -69.35 63.11 36.54
N ASN A 983 -70.45 62.39 36.35
CA ASN A 983 -71.27 61.83 37.42
C ASN A 983 -70.83 60.39 37.70
N ILE A 984 -70.54 60.09 38.96
CA ILE A 984 -70.13 58.77 39.44
C ILE A 984 -71.03 58.38 40.60
N ASP A 985 -71.85 57.35 40.41
CA ASP A 985 -72.61 56.72 41.48
C ASP A 985 -71.80 55.54 42.03
N ILE A 986 -71.51 55.58 43.33
CA ILE A 986 -70.98 54.43 44.06
C ILE A 986 -72.17 53.64 44.59
N LEU A 987 -72.43 52.46 44.01
CA LEU A 987 -73.60 51.66 44.32
C LEU A 987 -73.33 50.76 45.52
N ASN A 988 -72.40 49.80 45.36
CA ASN A 988 -72.04 48.86 46.41
C ASN A 988 -70.60 48.36 46.27
N ALA A 989 -70.09 47.73 47.32
CA ALA A 989 -68.96 46.83 47.21
C ALA A 989 -69.34 45.44 47.75
N ARG A 990 -68.65 44.40 47.30
CA ARG A 990 -68.90 43.02 47.72
C ARG A 990 -67.60 42.24 47.86
N GLU A 991 -67.65 41.20 48.69
CA GLU A 991 -66.51 40.30 48.95
C GLU A 991 -65.28 41.06 49.50
N LEU A 992 -65.55 42.08 50.31
CA LEU A 992 -64.56 42.85 51.04
C LEU A 992 -63.87 42.00 52.13
N LEU A 993 -62.65 42.38 52.52
CA LEU A 993 -61.86 41.63 53.50
C LEU A 993 -62.30 41.99 54.92
N PRO A 994 -62.42 41.03 55.85
CA PRO A 994 -62.73 41.34 57.24
C PRO A 994 -61.49 41.91 57.96
N LEU A 995 -61.36 43.24 57.97
CA LEU A 995 -60.21 43.93 58.57
C LEU A 995 -60.38 44.18 60.08
N ASP A 996 -61.61 44.23 60.61
CA ASP A 996 -61.82 44.32 62.05
C ASP A 996 -61.64 42.96 62.76
N PRO A 997 -61.18 42.95 64.03
CA PRO A 997 -61.17 41.76 64.87
C PRO A 997 -62.54 41.08 65.05
N THR A 998 -63.63 41.78 64.68
CA THR A 998 -65.00 41.27 64.76
C THR A 998 -65.41 40.41 63.56
N GLY A 999 -64.55 40.28 62.54
CA GLY A 999 -64.84 39.53 61.31
C GLY A 999 -65.68 40.32 60.28
N PHE A 1000 -65.76 41.65 60.43
CA PHE A 1000 -66.44 42.58 59.52
C PHE A 1000 -65.51 43.77 59.22
N SER A 1001 -65.99 44.75 58.45
CA SER A 1001 -65.34 46.05 58.27
C SER A 1001 -66.38 47.16 58.28
N ASP A 1002 -65.91 48.40 58.47
CA ASP A 1002 -66.63 49.66 58.36
C ASP A 1002 -66.23 50.43 57.06
N PRO A 1003 -66.49 49.89 55.85
CA PRO A 1003 -65.93 50.42 54.61
C PRO A 1003 -66.51 51.78 54.17
N PHE A 1004 -65.66 52.59 53.54
CA PHE A 1004 -66.01 53.79 52.77
C PHE A 1004 -65.07 53.98 51.57
N VAL A 1005 -65.53 54.66 50.52
CA VAL A 1005 -64.78 54.83 49.27
C VAL A 1005 -64.32 56.29 49.13
N ILE A 1006 -63.05 56.50 48.78
CA ILE A 1006 -62.48 57.79 48.40
C ILE A 1006 -62.32 57.83 46.88
N LEU A 1007 -62.81 58.87 46.24
CA LEU A 1007 -62.72 59.11 44.80
C LEU A 1007 -61.73 60.24 44.53
N GLU A 1008 -60.76 60.01 43.63
CA GLU A 1008 -59.77 61.02 43.22
C GLU A 1008 -59.47 60.92 41.72
N LEU A 1009 -59.39 62.08 41.04
CA LEU A 1009 -58.94 62.13 39.64
C LEU A 1009 -57.41 62.09 39.57
N VAL A 1010 -56.87 61.21 38.73
CA VAL A 1010 -55.43 60.95 38.59
C VAL A 1010 -54.99 61.04 37.12
N PRO A 1011 -53.76 61.51 36.84
CA PRO A 1011 -52.80 62.10 37.77
C PRO A 1011 -53.19 63.54 38.18
N ARG A 1012 -52.78 63.95 39.39
CA ARG A 1012 -53.23 65.20 40.03
C ARG A 1012 -52.88 66.46 39.24
N HIS A 1013 -51.78 66.46 38.46
CA HIS A 1013 -51.39 67.60 37.63
C HIS A 1013 -52.29 67.81 36.41
N PHE A 1014 -53.06 66.81 35.98
CA PHE A 1014 -54.14 67.01 34.99
C PHE A 1014 -55.37 67.65 35.62
N PHE A 1015 -55.60 67.45 36.92
CA PHE A 1015 -56.80 67.86 37.64
C PHE A 1015 -56.51 68.72 38.88
N PRO A 1016 -55.78 69.85 38.76
CA PRO A 1016 -55.28 70.61 39.91
C PRO A 1016 -56.38 71.20 40.80
N ASN A 1017 -57.57 71.47 40.23
CA ASN A 1017 -58.70 72.09 40.91
C ASN A 1017 -59.73 71.08 41.47
N CYS A 1018 -59.52 69.77 41.26
CA CYS A 1018 -60.45 68.74 41.70
C CYS A 1018 -60.06 68.23 43.10
N VAL A 1019 -61.02 68.27 44.03
CA VAL A 1019 -60.83 67.79 45.40
C VAL A 1019 -61.34 66.36 45.51
N LYS A 1020 -60.60 65.51 46.23
CA LYS A 1020 -61.04 64.15 46.57
C LYS A 1020 -62.38 64.14 47.32
N GLN A 1021 -63.29 63.26 46.92
CA GLN A 1021 -64.62 63.09 47.53
C GLN A 1021 -64.68 61.73 48.25
N ARG A 1022 -65.60 61.55 49.21
CA ARG A 1022 -65.73 60.28 49.94
C ARG A 1022 -67.19 59.95 50.27
N THR A 1023 -67.51 58.66 50.31
CA THR A 1023 -68.81 58.16 50.79
C THR A 1023 -68.92 58.25 52.31
N LYS A 1024 -70.13 58.03 52.83
CA LYS A 1024 -70.36 57.71 54.23
C LYS A 1024 -69.81 56.32 54.56
N VAL A 1025 -69.49 56.14 55.83
CA VAL A 1025 -69.01 54.88 56.41
C VAL A 1025 -70.20 53.94 56.61
N GLN A 1026 -70.11 52.74 56.06
CA GLN A 1026 -71.10 51.67 56.26
C GLN A 1026 -70.60 50.73 57.35
N LYS A 1027 -71.33 50.58 58.45
CA LYS A 1027 -70.82 49.87 59.64
C LYS A 1027 -71.04 48.37 59.57
N LYS A 1028 -70.03 47.58 59.97
CA LYS A 1028 -70.05 46.13 60.20
C LYS A 1028 -70.59 45.33 59.02
N THR A 1029 -70.02 45.52 57.84
CA THR A 1029 -70.44 44.83 56.62
C THR A 1029 -69.29 44.59 55.65
N LEU A 1030 -69.26 43.41 55.02
CA LEU A 1030 -68.39 43.10 53.87
C LEU A 1030 -69.10 43.30 52.53
N TYR A 1031 -70.36 43.76 52.57
CA TYR A 1031 -71.21 44.03 51.43
C TYR A 1031 -71.87 45.41 51.59
N PRO A 1032 -71.09 46.51 51.64
CA PRO A 1032 -71.64 47.84 51.84
C PRO A 1032 -72.50 48.27 50.65
N LEU A 1033 -73.68 48.81 50.97
CA LEU A 1033 -74.52 49.55 50.03
C LEU A 1033 -74.29 51.04 50.29
N PHE A 1034 -73.74 51.75 49.32
CA PHE A 1034 -73.44 53.18 49.43
C PHE A 1034 -74.57 54.02 48.83
N ASP A 1035 -74.95 53.74 47.58
CA ASP A 1035 -75.92 54.51 46.79
C ASP A 1035 -75.70 56.04 46.86
N GLU A 1036 -74.44 56.46 46.72
CA GLU A 1036 -74.01 57.87 46.77
C GLU A 1036 -73.51 58.35 45.41
N ALA A 1037 -74.01 59.50 44.96
CA ALA A 1037 -73.65 60.13 43.69
C ALA A 1037 -72.66 61.28 43.90
N PHE A 1038 -71.62 61.33 43.06
CA PHE A 1038 -70.56 62.35 43.08
C PHE A 1038 -70.42 63.00 41.71
N GLU A 1039 -70.20 64.31 41.69
CA GLU A 1039 -70.02 65.10 40.47
C GLU A 1039 -68.62 65.73 40.45
N PHE A 1040 -67.90 65.56 39.33
CA PHE A 1040 -66.61 66.19 39.05
C PHE A 1040 -66.68 67.01 37.76
N ARG A 1041 -66.20 68.26 37.79
CA ARG A 1041 -66.10 69.08 36.57
C ARG A 1041 -64.83 68.74 35.80
N ILE A 1042 -64.99 68.17 34.60
CA ILE A 1042 -63.90 67.70 33.75
C ILE A 1042 -64.15 68.17 32.32
N PRO A 1043 -63.28 69.01 31.72
CA PRO A 1043 -63.35 69.37 30.31
C PRO A 1043 -63.23 68.16 29.39
N GLN A 1044 -63.91 68.19 28.24
CA GLN A 1044 -63.97 67.05 27.31
C GLN A 1044 -62.57 66.62 26.80
N ASP A 1045 -61.63 67.55 26.65
CA ASP A 1045 -60.26 67.27 26.19
C ASP A 1045 -59.47 66.35 27.13
N LEU A 1046 -59.79 66.36 28.43
CA LEU A 1046 -59.14 65.50 29.42
C LEU A 1046 -59.76 64.10 29.50
N LEU A 1047 -60.95 63.90 28.93
CA LEU A 1047 -61.65 62.62 28.95
C LEU A 1047 -60.91 61.55 28.13
N ASN A 1048 -60.32 61.95 26.99
CA ASN A 1048 -59.59 61.06 26.08
C ASN A 1048 -58.06 61.08 26.27
N ARG A 1049 -57.55 61.78 27.29
CA ARG A 1049 -56.12 61.90 27.51
C ARG A 1049 -55.55 60.60 28.08
N GLU A 1050 -54.50 60.10 27.44
CA GLU A 1050 -53.80 58.90 27.91
C GLU A 1050 -53.27 59.11 29.33
N GLY A 1051 -53.51 58.12 30.21
CA GLY A 1051 -53.11 58.19 31.62
C GLY A 1051 -54.08 58.94 32.53
N ALA A 1052 -55.15 59.56 32.00
CA ALA A 1052 -56.19 60.18 32.81
C ALA A 1052 -57.22 59.14 33.30
N GLY A 1053 -57.47 59.10 34.61
CA GLY A 1053 -58.39 58.16 35.22
C GLY A 1053 -58.95 58.61 36.56
N VAL A 1054 -59.86 57.82 37.11
CA VAL A 1054 -60.38 57.93 38.47
C VAL A 1054 -59.78 56.81 39.30
N CYS A 1055 -59.18 57.16 40.43
CA CYS A 1055 -58.74 56.23 41.46
C CYS A 1055 -59.82 56.14 42.54
N PHE A 1056 -60.31 54.94 42.78
CA PHE A 1056 -61.19 54.59 43.90
C PHE A 1056 -60.34 53.92 44.97
N SER A 1057 -60.32 54.44 46.19
CA SER A 1057 -59.65 53.80 47.33
C SER A 1057 -60.69 53.39 48.36
N VAL A 1058 -60.86 52.10 48.57
CA VAL A 1058 -61.72 51.52 49.60
C VAL A 1058 -60.93 51.44 50.90
N MET A 1059 -61.51 51.99 51.96
CA MET A 1059 -60.89 52.16 53.26
C MET A 1059 -61.83 51.65 54.35
N ASP A 1060 -61.28 51.05 55.38
CA ASP A 1060 -62.00 50.67 56.60
C ASP A 1060 -61.90 51.77 57.66
N HIS A 1061 -63.02 52.17 58.27
CA HIS A 1061 -63.05 53.24 59.26
C HIS A 1061 -62.89 52.74 60.70
N ASP A 1062 -61.70 52.96 61.24
CA ASP A 1062 -61.41 52.73 62.65
C ASP A 1062 -61.76 53.93 63.55
N MET A 1063 -62.36 53.65 64.71
CA MET A 1063 -62.64 54.67 65.73
C MET A 1063 -61.44 55.02 66.63
N VAL A 1064 -60.48 54.10 66.79
CA VAL A 1064 -59.35 54.24 67.73
C VAL A 1064 -58.01 54.34 67.00
N THR A 1065 -57.86 53.62 65.88
CA THR A 1065 -56.69 53.62 65.01
C THR A 1065 -56.91 54.49 63.77
N LYS A 1066 -55.87 54.64 62.95
CA LYS A 1066 -56.03 55.23 61.61
C LYS A 1066 -56.70 54.20 60.72
N ASN A 1067 -57.64 54.66 59.88
CA ASN A 1067 -58.32 53.87 58.86
C ASN A 1067 -57.38 52.96 58.06
N ASP A 1068 -57.81 51.72 57.82
CA ASP A 1068 -57.04 50.68 57.15
C ASP A 1068 -57.36 50.63 55.66
N PHE A 1069 -56.34 50.37 54.82
CA PHE A 1069 -56.51 50.35 53.38
C PHE A 1069 -56.94 48.96 52.92
N GLU A 1070 -58.09 48.89 52.26
CA GLU A 1070 -58.71 47.63 51.88
C GLU A 1070 -58.40 47.27 50.43
N GLY A 1071 -58.41 48.26 49.53
CA GLY A 1071 -57.99 48.10 48.14
C GLY A 1071 -58.20 49.36 47.31
N GLU A 1072 -57.62 49.40 46.12
CA GLU A 1072 -57.87 50.47 45.14
C GLU A 1072 -58.35 49.90 43.80
N ALA A 1073 -59.07 50.70 43.03
CA ALA A 1073 -59.41 50.40 41.65
C ALA A 1073 -59.24 51.65 40.79
N PHE A 1074 -58.88 51.45 39.52
CA PHE A 1074 -58.69 52.53 38.57
C PHE A 1074 -59.67 52.44 37.40
N LEU A 1075 -60.28 53.56 37.01
CA LEU A 1075 -61.10 53.65 35.82
C LEU A 1075 -60.50 54.68 34.87
N PRO A 1076 -60.07 54.31 33.65
CA PRO A 1076 -59.64 55.30 32.67
C PRO A 1076 -60.83 56.17 32.25
N LEU A 1077 -60.61 57.48 32.12
CA LEU A 1077 -61.70 58.42 31.79
C LEU A 1077 -62.30 58.16 30.41
N CYS A 1078 -61.51 57.63 29.47
CA CYS A 1078 -61.98 57.25 28.13
C CYS A 1078 -63.02 56.12 28.15
N ASN A 1079 -63.17 55.40 29.27
CA ASN A 1079 -64.14 54.32 29.40
C ASN A 1079 -65.52 54.79 29.93
N VAL A 1080 -65.70 56.06 30.25
CA VAL A 1080 -66.99 56.63 30.71
C VAL A 1080 -67.93 56.86 29.53
N ALA A 1081 -69.22 56.53 29.70
CA ALA A 1081 -70.25 56.71 28.66
C ALA A 1081 -70.97 58.07 28.76
N GLU A 1082 -71.42 58.62 27.62
CA GLU A 1082 -72.23 59.85 27.58
C GLU A 1082 -73.68 59.62 28.06
N GLU A 1083 -74.22 60.61 28.76
CA GLU A 1083 -75.55 60.58 29.42
C GLU A 1083 -76.74 60.53 28.43
N ALA A 1084 -76.53 60.73 27.12
CA ALA A 1084 -77.57 60.78 26.08
C ALA A 1084 -78.22 59.42 25.72
N SER A 1085 -77.82 58.33 26.38
CA SER A 1085 -78.38 56.98 26.18
C SER A 1085 -79.64 56.81 27.03
N LEU A 1086 -80.77 56.47 26.42
CA LEU A 1086 -82.10 56.31 27.06
C LEU A 1086 -82.21 55.16 28.08
N GLU A 1087 -81.10 54.49 28.40
CA GLU A 1087 -80.93 53.60 29.56
C GLU A 1087 -79.67 54.07 30.30
N GLY A 1088 -79.82 54.39 31.60
CA GLY A 1088 -78.85 55.16 32.38
C GLY A 1088 -77.42 54.61 32.43
N GLY A 1089 -76.47 55.50 32.75
CA GLY A 1089 -75.00 55.37 32.77
C GLY A 1089 -74.35 53.97 32.88
N LYS A 1090 -73.10 53.88 32.39
CA LYS A 1090 -72.35 52.62 32.29
C LYS A 1090 -72.07 52.05 33.69
N LEU A 1091 -72.72 50.93 33.98
CA LEU A 1091 -72.45 50.11 35.16
C LEU A 1091 -71.10 49.40 34.96
N GLY A 1092 -70.19 49.57 35.91
CA GLY A 1092 -68.86 48.96 35.90
C GLY A 1092 -68.57 48.27 37.22
N GLU A 1093 -68.19 47.00 37.14
CA GLU A 1093 -67.63 46.25 38.27
C GLU A 1093 -66.11 46.36 38.20
N LEU A 1094 -65.50 46.93 39.22
CA LEU A 1094 -64.06 47.12 39.30
C LEU A 1094 -63.47 46.24 40.41
N PRO A 1095 -62.70 45.20 40.06
CA PRO A 1095 -61.91 44.43 41.02
C PRO A 1095 -60.96 45.34 41.78
N LEU A 1096 -60.89 45.19 43.11
CA LEU A 1096 -59.91 45.89 43.93
C LEU A 1096 -58.53 45.24 43.79
N MET A 1097 -57.49 46.07 43.77
CA MET A 1097 -56.07 45.68 43.65
C MET A 1097 -55.21 46.38 44.69
N HIS A 1098 -54.04 45.81 44.99
CA HIS A 1098 -53.03 46.41 45.89
C HIS A 1098 -51.83 46.95 45.08
N PRO A 1099 -51.08 47.94 45.60
CA PRO A 1099 -49.89 48.48 44.94
C PRO A 1099 -48.69 47.51 44.96
N ASN A 1100 -47.98 47.33 43.84
CA ASN A 1100 -46.74 46.54 43.78
C ASN A 1100 -45.55 47.30 44.42
N GLU A 1101 -44.87 46.67 45.40
CA GLU A 1101 -43.75 47.27 46.14
C GLU A 1101 -42.44 47.37 45.35
N LYS A 1102 -42.23 46.49 44.37
CA LYS A 1102 -40.98 46.42 43.58
C LYS A 1102 -41.05 47.20 42.26
N ASN A 1103 -42.02 48.11 42.12
CA ASN A 1103 -42.18 48.89 40.89
C ASN A 1103 -40.98 49.84 40.68
N GLU A 1104 -40.27 49.66 39.56
CA GLU A 1104 -39.06 50.40 39.20
C GLU A 1104 -39.29 51.92 39.07
N ILE A 1105 -40.48 52.34 38.64
CA ILE A 1105 -40.87 53.75 38.50
C ILE A 1105 -40.98 54.41 39.88
N ILE A 1106 -41.50 53.68 40.87
CA ILE A 1106 -41.59 54.16 42.27
C ILE A 1106 -40.19 54.30 42.87
N LEU A 1107 -39.29 53.35 42.60
CA LEU A 1107 -37.90 53.42 43.06
C LEU A 1107 -37.19 54.62 42.41
N ALA A 1108 -37.40 54.86 41.12
CA ALA A 1108 -36.88 56.03 40.41
C ALA A 1108 -37.41 57.34 40.99
N LEU A 1109 -38.71 57.46 41.25
CA LEU A 1109 -39.32 58.63 41.90
C LEU A 1109 -38.83 58.81 43.36
N ALA A 1110 -38.66 57.72 44.11
CA ALA A 1110 -38.19 57.77 45.49
C ALA A 1110 -36.73 58.23 45.60
N ALA A 1111 -35.90 57.92 44.61
CA ALA A 1111 -34.51 58.35 44.54
C ALA A 1111 -34.35 59.87 44.31
N ARG A 1112 -35.39 60.55 43.82
CA ARG A 1112 -35.40 62.01 43.58
C ARG A 1112 -35.61 62.79 44.85
N THR A 1113 -34.63 62.78 45.75
CA THR A 1113 -34.68 63.54 47.01
C THR A 1113 -34.68 65.06 46.81
N TRP A 1114 -34.29 65.53 45.62
CA TRP A 1114 -34.23 66.94 45.24
C TRP A 1114 -35.55 67.48 44.66
N ASP A 1115 -36.47 66.61 44.22
CA ASP A 1115 -37.72 67.01 43.56
C ASP A 1115 -38.91 66.90 44.52
N LYS A 1116 -39.55 68.03 44.83
CA LYS A 1116 -40.66 68.09 45.79
C LYS A 1116 -41.90 67.35 45.31
N ASP A 1117 -42.19 67.36 44.01
CA ASP A 1117 -43.38 66.71 43.45
C ASP A 1117 -43.22 65.19 43.48
N ALA A 1118 -42.00 64.69 43.19
CA ALA A 1118 -41.65 63.28 43.35
C ALA A 1118 -41.78 62.82 44.80
N GLN A 1119 -41.26 63.61 45.75
CA GLN A 1119 -41.33 63.31 47.18
C GLN A 1119 -42.77 63.34 47.71
N GLU A 1120 -43.58 64.31 47.30
CA GLU A 1120 -44.99 64.38 47.67
C GLU A 1120 -45.78 63.19 47.13
N PHE A 1121 -45.55 62.80 45.87
CA PHE A 1121 -46.20 61.65 45.25
C PHE A 1121 -45.85 60.33 45.96
N VAL A 1122 -44.56 60.08 46.19
CA VAL A 1122 -44.09 58.87 46.92
C VAL A 1122 -44.59 58.87 48.37
N LYS A 1123 -44.63 60.03 49.03
CA LYS A 1123 -45.17 60.15 50.39
C LYS A 1123 -46.67 59.85 50.43
N ASN A 1124 -47.45 60.31 49.46
CA ASN A 1124 -48.88 60.03 49.37
C ASN A 1124 -49.15 58.54 49.11
N LEU A 1125 -48.38 57.91 48.23
CA LEU A 1125 -48.43 56.45 48.03
C LEU A 1125 -48.07 55.69 49.31
N LYS A 1126 -46.96 56.05 49.98
CA LYS A 1126 -46.57 55.44 51.27
C LYS A 1126 -47.60 55.66 52.37
N HIS A 1127 -48.33 56.78 52.35
CA HIS A 1127 -49.37 57.05 53.33
C HIS A 1127 -50.60 56.15 53.13
N ARG A 1128 -50.99 55.89 51.87
CA ARG A 1128 -52.03 54.91 51.53
C ARG A 1128 -51.64 53.49 51.96
N ARG A 1129 -50.35 53.17 51.89
CA ARG A 1129 -49.80 51.83 52.17
C ARG A 1129 -49.60 51.49 53.65
N ARG A 1130 -49.69 52.44 54.58
CA ARG A 1130 -49.13 52.26 55.93
C ARG A 1130 -49.77 51.17 56.80
N LYS A 1131 -50.82 50.50 56.31
CA LYS A 1131 -51.27 49.18 56.78
C LYS A 1131 -52.01 48.47 55.64
N ILE A 1132 -51.29 47.64 54.88
CA ILE A 1132 -51.89 46.57 54.08
C ILE A 1132 -52.01 45.39 55.04
N ALA A 1133 -53.23 44.94 55.35
CA ALA A 1133 -53.43 43.77 56.20
C ALA A 1133 -53.13 42.50 55.38
N THR A 1134 -52.08 41.79 55.75
CA THR A 1134 -51.71 40.48 55.19
C THR A 1134 -52.73 39.44 55.65
N ALA A 1135 -53.48 38.85 54.71
CA ALA A 1135 -54.35 37.70 54.94
C ALA A 1135 -53.59 36.36 54.93
N GLU A 1136 -52.26 36.37 54.85
CA GLU A 1136 -51.43 35.18 54.95
C GLU A 1136 -50.61 35.27 56.24
N GLY A 1137 -50.94 34.41 57.20
CA GLY A 1137 -50.01 34.06 58.26
C GLY A 1137 -48.88 33.24 57.65
N ASP A 1138 -47.63 33.66 57.85
CA ASP A 1138 -46.60 32.86 58.49
C ASP A 1138 -45.22 33.54 58.40
N GLU A 1139 -44.48 33.37 59.50
CA GLU A 1139 -43.02 33.33 59.63
C GLU A 1139 -42.19 34.58 59.27
N ALA A 1140 -41.92 35.37 60.31
CA ALA A 1140 -40.77 36.27 60.38
C ALA A 1140 -39.63 35.63 61.18
N GLU A 1141 -38.40 35.94 60.74
CA GLU A 1141 -37.07 35.85 61.39
C GLU A 1141 -36.19 34.63 61.06
N GLU A 1142 -35.33 34.78 60.03
CA GLU A 1142 -33.87 34.95 60.20
C GLU A 1142 -33.25 35.85 59.11
#